data_AF-A0A3D5FA25-F1
#
_entry.id   AF-A0A3D5FA25-F1
#
_cell.length_a   1.000
_cell.length_b   1.000
_cell.length_c   1.000
_cell.angle_alpha   90.00
_cell.angle_beta   90.00
_cell.angle_gamma   90.00
#
_symmetry.space_group_name_H-M   'P 1'
#
loop_
_entity.id
_entity.type
_entity.pdbx_description
1 polymer ?
#
loop_
_entity_poly.entity_id
_entity_poly.type
_entity_poly.pdbx_seq_one_letter_code
_entity_poly.pdbx_strand_id
1 'polypeptide(L)'
;MVAGDKLYFVSNQNGNDNLWVMSASGKNAKALTDFQDFPIKRASLDNGRIIFQHGADLKIYDIAKRRTRTLDIALSGDFPQLRDNWLTKPTKYLTSVDFNADNKQVILTARGRLAIASTDGKRLVEIDTPAASRSRKAILSHDGKWVYAINDASGEMEIWQFAADGSSERKQLTSGASISRWQLVLSPDGNKLAFDDFNGDLWILDINTGDTEKLYAGQTEMSPYADIVFSADSKLLAITTSKLGDERQRIYVHNFAENRGQVLTSDKYNSYSPAFSQDQQWLYFLSDREFTPTTRSPWGDRNMGTTFDRRTQIFAYALKADATFPFQKPTELTVQAEPEEDSDSEEADNAPEAPLIDWEQLTNRLWQVPVSPGNYSDLAANAKYLYVRDQVTEPGSKPVLKAIEQTPHHKTSTFMSGLSSYKLSADGKSMLMLKQSGNNDQIFIVGAGKQFPSDTTDQKADVSAWKLRIDPQQEWQQLFHDAWLMHRDYFYDKAMRGVDWAAMKQKYQPLVARITDRAELNDVLGQMTGELNVLHSQVYGGDTPQEPDRPAPASLGANLLQTDEGVQIASIYQYDNEVPAKASPLLKPGTDAKEGDIITSINARPINTLAELNQALLNQAGRQVLLGLSRNGEALQTIVYPVSNRTDARLRYQDWTTRNRQKVEQADQDIGYLHLYAMGSNDVSDFAREFYAAYKKDGLIIDVRRNRGGNIDSWILEKLLRKVWMFWTSGNREPNTNMQQTFRGHLVVLADQYTYSDGETFTAGVKAMDLGPVIGKQTAGAGIWLRGRNRLADNGMARVAELPVFAEDGRWITEGLGIAPDIEVDNLPYATFMGEDAQLDAAIEYLQQRIEQRPVKPLTPKAYPGVTEPADDIEP
;
A
#
# COMPACT_ATOMS: atom_id res chain seq x y z
N MET A 1 -11.46 31.80 16.79
CA MET A 1 -12.82 32.34 17.07
C MET A 1 -12.69 33.75 17.62
N VAL A 2 -13.36 34.76 17.04
CA VAL A 2 -13.18 36.17 17.45
C VAL A 2 -14.42 36.66 18.20
N ALA A 3 -14.23 37.38 19.31
CA ALA A 3 -15.31 38.10 19.99
C ALA A 3 -14.77 39.39 20.62
N GLY A 4 -15.27 40.53 20.15
CA GLY A 4 -14.73 41.84 20.50
C GLY A 4 -13.27 41.99 20.05
N ASP A 5 -12.40 42.41 20.96
CA ASP A 5 -10.96 42.61 20.76
C ASP A 5 -10.11 41.36 21.07
N LYS A 6 -10.75 40.20 21.23
CA LYS A 6 -10.11 38.95 21.68
C LYS A 6 -10.24 37.83 20.67
N LEU A 7 -9.17 37.04 20.58
CA LEU A 7 -9.10 35.80 19.86
C LEU A 7 -9.14 34.63 20.85
N TYR A 8 -10.14 33.77 20.70
CA TYR A 8 -10.28 32.50 21.40
C TYR A 8 -9.87 31.36 20.46
N PHE A 9 -9.11 30.42 20.99
CA PHE A 9 -8.52 29.34 20.19
C PHE A 9 -8.29 28.11 21.05
N VAL A 10 -8.03 26.98 20.40
CA VAL A 10 -7.61 25.73 21.06
C VAL A 10 -6.10 25.64 20.95
N SER A 11 -5.43 25.25 22.03
CA SER A 11 -3.98 25.02 22.05
C SER A 11 -3.60 24.02 23.14
N ASN A 12 -2.58 23.21 22.84
CA ASN A 12 -1.95 22.26 23.75
C ASN A 12 -0.72 22.81 24.48
N GLN A 13 -0.54 24.14 24.54
CA GLN A 13 0.64 24.75 25.18
C GLN A 13 0.81 24.37 26.66
N ASN A 14 -0.26 23.98 27.36
CA ASN A 14 -0.25 23.44 28.73
C ASN A 14 -0.23 21.89 28.79
N GLY A 15 0.10 21.21 27.70
CA GLY A 15 0.23 19.75 27.62
C GLY A 15 -0.99 18.99 27.08
N ASN A 16 -2.15 19.62 26.99
CA ASN A 16 -3.36 19.05 26.40
C ASN A 16 -4.21 20.15 25.73
N ASP A 17 -4.97 19.83 24.69
CA ASP A 17 -5.78 20.79 23.94
C ASP A 17 -6.84 21.44 24.86
N ASN A 18 -6.61 22.71 25.18
CA ASN A 18 -7.46 23.51 26.04
C ASN A 18 -7.94 24.78 25.34
N LEU A 19 -8.91 25.48 25.93
CA LEU A 19 -9.34 26.78 25.44
C LEU A 19 -8.38 27.85 25.93
N TRP A 20 -7.97 28.73 25.02
CA TRP A 20 -7.11 29.86 25.28
C TRP A 20 -7.74 31.14 24.77
N VAL A 21 -7.26 32.26 25.30
CA VAL A 21 -7.59 33.60 24.81
C VAL A 21 -6.34 34.46 24.72
N MET A 22 -6.29 35.29 23.67
CA MET A 22 -5.29 36.34 23.48
C MET A 22 -5.97 37.61 22.93
N SER A 23 -5.26 38.73 22.89
CA SER A 23 -5.73 39.92 22.17
C SER A 23 -5.78 39.66 20.66
N ALA A 24 -6.59 40.42 19.92
CA ALA A 24 -6.62 40.35 18.45
C ALA A 24 -5.26 40.67 17.79
N SER A 25 -4.36 41.32 18.52
CA SER A 25 -2.97 41.56 18.12
C SER A 25 -2.01 40.41 18.41
N GLY A 26 -2.50 39.28 18.91
CA GLY A 26 -1.69 38.08 19.19
C GLY A 26 -0.93 38.09 20.52
N LYS A 27 -1.25 38.99 21.46
CA LYS A 27 -0.52 39.15 22.73
C LYS A 27 -1.34 38.65 23.92
N ASN A 28 -0.65 38.45 25.05
CA ASN A 28 -1.26 38.09 26.34
C ASN A 28 -2.09 36.79 26.30
N ALA A 29 -1.56 35.76 25.63
CA ALA A 29 -2.18 34.44 25.60
C ALA A 29 -2.30 33.86 27.02
N LYS A 30 -3.47 33.31 27.35
CA LYS A 30 -3.74 32.63 28.61
C LYS A 30 -4.73 31.49 28.43
N ALA A 31 -4.55 30.42 29.21
CA ALA A 31 -5.49 29.32 29.29
C ALA A 31 -6.78 29.76 29.98
N LEU A 32 -7.92 29.25 29.50
CA LEU A 32 -9.26 29.40 30.06
C LEU A 32 -9.78 28.10 30.68
N THR A 33 -9.24 26.96 30.26
CA THR A 33 -9.52 25.63 30.78
C THR A 33 -8.21 24.88 31.03
N ASP A 34 -8.27 23.81 31.82
CA ASP A 34 -7.10 22.98 32.16
C ASP A 34 -7.48 21.50 32.26
N PHE A 35 -8.16 20.98 31.23
CA PHE A 35 -8.53 19.57 31.14
C PHE A 35 -7.29 18.69 30.95
N GLN A 36 -7.24 17.59 31.69
CA GLN A 36 -6.15 16.60 31.69
C GLN A 36 -6.61 15.21 31.19
N ASP A 37 -7.92 15.01 31.07
CA ASP A 37 -8.54 13.77 30.66
C ASP A 37 -8.73 13.71 29.14
N PHE A 38 -9.47 14.63 28.51
CA PHE A 38 -9.67 14.62 27.06
C PHE A 38 -9.28 15.95 26.41
N PRO A 39 -8.82 15.93 25.14
CA PRO A 39 -8.57 17.16 24.38
C PRO A 39 -9.87 17.87 24.01
N ILE A 40 -9.83 19.20 23.93
CA ILE A 40 -10.90 20.01 23.35
C ILE A 40 -10.85 19.91 21.82
N LYS A 41 -11.96 19.51 21.21
CA LYS A 41 -12.11 19.43 19.74
C LYS A 41 -13.28 20.29 19.26
N ARG A 42 -13.26 20.66 17.97
CA ARG A 42 -14.38 21.31 17.24
C ARG A 42 -14.99 22.52 17.96
N ALA A 43 -14.15 23.38 18.53
CA ALA A 43 -14.63 24.56 19.24
C ALA A 43 -15.28 25.59 18.30
N SER A 44 -16.43 26.11 18.69
CA SER A 44 -17.16 27.16 17.98
C SER A 44 -17.72 28.20 18.95
N LEU A 45 -17.72 29.46 18.54
CA LEU A 45 -18.16 30.60 19.35
C LEU A 45 -19.45 31.17 18.79
N ASP A 46 -20.44 31.32 19.67
CA ASP A 46 -21.67 32.07 19.39
C ASP A 46 -22.15 32.81 20.65
N ASN A 47 -22.56 34.07 20.48
CA ASN A 47 -23.19 34.89 21.55
C ASN A 47 -22.47 34.83 22.92
N GLY A 48 -21.14 34.97 22.93
CA GLY A 48 -20.32 34.98 24.16
C GLY A 48 -20.14 33.60 24.82
N ARG A 49 -20.50 32.53 24.13
CA ARG A 49 -20.35 31.14 24.58
C ARG A 49 -19.52 30.36 23.57
N ILE A 50 -18.66 29.48 24.07
CA ILE A 50 -17.86 28.58 23.24
C ILE A 50 -18.37 27.17 23.49
N ILE A 51 -18.94 26.54 22.46
CA ILE A 51 -19.28 25.12 22.48
C ILE A 51 -18.12 24.32 21.91
N PHE A 52 -17.82 23.16 22.49
CA PHE A 52 -16.77 22.28 22.04
C PHE A 52 -17.03 20.82 22.42
N GLN A 53 -16.39 19.91 21.70
CA GLN A 53 -16.31 18.48 22.02
C GLN A 53 -15.21 18.24 23.06
N HIS A 54 -15.49 17.40 24.05
CA HIS A 54 -14.52 16.97 25.06
C HIS A 54 -14.78 15.49 25.38
N GLY A 55 -13.93 14.61 24.84
CA GLY A 55 -14.22 13.17 24.77
C GLY A 55 -15.46 12.93 23.90
N ALA A 56 -16.47 12.25 24.46
CA ALA A 56 -17.76 12.01 23.81
C ALA A 56 -18.86 13.05 24.19
N ASP A 57 -18.53 14.07 24.99
CA ASP A 57 -19.49 15.06 25.46
C ASP A 57 -19.37 16.40 24.73
N LEU A 58 -20.47 17.15 24.68
CA LEU A 58 -20.46 18.57 24.33
C LEU A 58 -20.44 19.42 25.60
N LYS A 59 -19.50 20.37 25.67
CA LYS A 59 -19.37 21.32 26.77
C LYS A 59 -19.54 22.75 26.26
N ILE A 60 -20.08 23.62 27.10
CA ILE A 60 -20.15 25.07 26.87
C ILE A 60 -19.30 25.79 27.90
N TYR A 61 -18.40 26.64 27.42
CA TYR A 61 -17.71 27.66 28.20
C TYR A 61 -18.41 29.01 28.02
N ASP A 62 -18.89 29.60 29.11
CA ASP A 62 -19.47 30.95 29.14
C ASP A 62 -18.36 31.96 29.44
N ILE A 63 -18.08 32.87 28.49
CA ILE A 63 -16.94 33.81 28.57
C ILE A 63 -17.13 34.79 29.73
N ALA A 64 -18.35 35.30 29.92
CA ALA A 64 -18.64 36.30 30.96
C ALA A 64 -18.55 35.67 32.36
N LYS A 65 -19.09 34.45 32.51
CA LYS A 65 -19.10 33.73 33.78
C LYS A 65 -17.82 32.96 34.07
N ARG A 66 -16.95 32.78 33.08
CA ARG A 66 -15.73 31.96 33.13
C ARG A 66 -15.98 30.57 33.69
N ARG A 67 -17.05 29.92 33.24
CA ARG A 67 -17.42 28.58 33.70
C ARG A 67 -17.69 27.66 32.53
N THR A 68 -17.30 26.41 32.70
CA THR A 68 -17.70 25.32 31.82
C THR A 68 -18.89 24.58 32.41
N ARG A 69 -19.79 24.10 31.54
CA ARG A 69 -20.81 23.11 31.89
C ARG A 69 -20.93 22.08 30.78
N THR A 70 -21.21 20.84 31.13
CA THR A 70 -21.61 19.81 30.17
C THR A 70 -23.03 20.10 29.70
N LEU A 71 -23.28 19.89 28.40
CA LEU A 71 -24.63 19.87 27.85
C LEU A 71 -25.19 18.47 28.03
N ASP A 72 -26.30 18.37 28.75
CA ASP A 72 -27.10 17.17 28.79
C ASP A 72 -27.98 17.13 27.54
N ILE A 73 -27.61 16.29 26.57
CA ILE A 73 -28.28 16.16 25.28
C ILE A 73 -28.77 14.72 25.17
N ALA A 74 -30.09 14.58 25.12
CA ALA A 74 -30.73 13.32 24.78
C ALA A 74 -31.07 13.35 23.28
N LEU A 75 -30.43 12.49 22.50
CA LEU A 75 -30.80 12.27 21.10
C LEU A 75 -31.97 11.28 21.05
N SER A 76 -33.02 11.62 20.30
CA SER A 76 -34.14 10.73 20.01
C SER A 76 -34.23 10.52 18.51
N GLY A 77 -34.30 9.26 18.09
CA GLY A 77 -34.36 8.88 16.68
C GLY A 77 -34.41 7.36 16.52
N ASP A 78 -34.55 6.92 15.27
CA ASP A 78 -34.73 5.50 14.94
C ASP A 78 -33.43 4.67 14.97
N PHE A 79 -32.27 5.35 15.03
CA PHE A 79 -30.91 4.81 15.02
C PHE A 79 -30.75 3.55 14.15
N PRO A 80 -31.04 3.61 12.84
CA PRO A 80 -31.04 2.43 11.98
C PRO A 80 -29.70 1.70 11.94
N GLN A 81 -28.59 2.41 12.18
CA GLN A 81 -27.23 1.85 12.21
C GLN A 81 -26.91 1.05 13.48
N LEU A 82 -27.72 1.16 14.53
CA LEU A 82 -27.61 0.33 15.74
C LEU A 82 -28.39 -0.98 15.62
N ARG A 83 -29.28 -1.09 14.64
CA ARG A 83 -30.09 -2.29 14.46
C ARG A 83 -29.23 -3.40 13.90
N ASP A 84 -29.53 -4.62 14.33
CA ASP A 84 -29.02 -5.81 13.68
C ASP A 84 -29.24 -5.72 12.18
N ASN A 85 -28.18 -5.94 11.44
CA ASN A 85 -28.23 -5.96 9.99
C ASN A 85 -27.69 -7.28 9.46
N TRP A 86 -28.05 -7.58 8.22
CA TRP A 86 -27.64 -8.78 7.52
C TRP A 86 -26.67 -8.41 6.41
N LEU A 87 -25.42 -8.78 6.57
CA LEU A 87 -24.42 -8.68 5.52
C LEU A 87 -24.69 -9.78 4.49
N THR A 88 -25.23 -9.38 3.34
CA THR A 88 -25.70 -10.34 2.33
C THR A 88 -24.60 -10.93 1.45
N LYS A 89 -23.41 -10.34 1.46
CA LYS A 89 -22.24 -10.81 0.70
C LYS A 89 -20.98 -10.74 1.56
N PRO A 90 -20.81 -11.62 2.55
CA PRO A 90 -19.64 -11.63 3.43
C PRO A 90 -18.31 -11.71 2.67
N THR A 91 -18.28 -12.38 1.51
CA THR A 91 -17.10 -12.54 0.64
C THR A 91 -16.45 -11.22 0.19
N LYS A 92 -17.16 -10.08 0.25
CA LYS A 92 -16.53 -8.75 0.05
C LYS A 92 -15.46 -8.41 1.10
N TYR A 93 -15.53 -9.05 2.26
CA TYR A 93 -14.62 -8.90 3.40
C TYR A 93 -13.70 -10.11 3.60
N LEU A 94 -13.51 -10.91 2.55
CA LEU A 94 -12.69 -12.12 2.59
C LEU A 94 -11.22 -11.77 2.90
N THR A 95 -10.67 -12.38 3.94
CA THR A 95 -9.27 -12.21 4.35
C THR A 95 -8.43 -13.46 4.16
N SER A 96 -9.06 -14.64 4.14
CA SER A 96 -8.40 -15.91 3.83
C SER A 96 -9.39 -16.95 3.34
N VAL A 97 -8.89 -17.87 2.52
CA VAL A 97 -9.57 -19.10 2.11
C VAL A 97 -8.57 -20.24 2.20
N ASP A 98 -9.00 -21.34 2.76
CA ASP A 98 -8.29 -22.62 2.70
C ASP A 98 -9.28 -23.72 2.28
N PHE A 99 -8.80 -24.95 2.08
CA PHE A 99 -9.63 -26.05 1.63
C PHE A 99 -9.21 -27.40 2.18
N ASN A 100 -10.18 -28.30 2.27
CA ASN A 100 -10.00 -29.72 2.44
C ASN A 100 -10.51 -30.39 1.16
N ALA A 101 -9.58 -30.91 0.36
CA ALA A 101 -9.88 -31.51 -0.93
C ALA A 101 -10.70 -32.81 -0.80
N ASP A 102 -10.36 -33.65 0.18
CA ASP A 102 -11.00 -34.95 0.41
C ASP A 102 -12.50 -34.81 0.69
N ASN A 103 -12.85 -33.77 1.44
CA ASN A 103 -14.23 -33.46 1.79
C ASN A 103 -14.92 -32.51 0.82
N LYS A 104 -14.22 -32.03 -0.23
CA LYS A 104 -14.69 -31.03 -1.20
C LYS A 104 -15.17 -29.74 -0.53
N GLN A 105 -14.46 -29.30 0.50
CA GLN A 105 -14.83 -28.18 1.37
C GLN A 105 -13.82 -27.04 1.26
N VAL A 106 -14.33 -25.81 1.32
CA VAL A 106 -13.52 -24.61 1.50
C VAL A 106 -13.89 -23.96 2.83
N ILE A 107 -12.88 -23.54 3.60
CA ILE A 107 -13.06 -22.71 4.79
C ILE A 107 -12.77 -21.26 4.44
N LEU A 108 -13.71 -20.39 4.79
CA LEU A 108 -13.72 -18.98 4.45
C LEU A 108 -13.56 -18.18 5.73
N THR A 109 -12.66 -17.20 5.72
CA THR A 109 -12.62 -16.16 6.76
C THR A 109 -13.01 -14.84 6.14
N ALA A 110 -14.14 -14.29 6.55
CA ALA A 110 -14.62 -12.99 6.10
C ALA A 110 -15.28 -12.24 7.24
N ARG A 111 -15.06 -10.92 7.35
CA ARG A 111 -15.62 -10.09 8.42
C ARG A 111 -15.33 -10.65 9.83
N GLY A 112 -14.17 -11.30 10.02
CA GLY A 112 -13.81 -11.93 11.29
C GLY A 112 -14.64 -13.18 11.67
N ARG A 113 -15.47 -13.68 10.75
CA ARG A 113 -16.31 -14.87 10.89
C ARG A 113 -15.85 -15.98 9.96
N LEU A 114 -16.23 -17.21 10.30
CA LEU A 114 -15.79 -18.43 9.64
C LEU A 114 -16.98 -19.20 9.07
N ALA A 115 -16.85 -19.69 7.84
CA ALA A 115 -17.82 -20.60 7.25
C ALA A 115 -17.16 -21.65 6.36
N ILE A 116 -17.74 -22.84 6.35
CA ILE A 116 -17.40 -23.92 5.43
C ILE A 116 -18.46 -23.94 4.32
N ALA A 117 -18.01 -23.82 3.08
CA ALA A 117 -18.80 -24.09 1.88
C ALA A 117 -18.29 -25.35 1.19
N SER A 118 -19.10 -25.97 0.35
CA SER A 118 -18.68 -27.14 -0.42
C SER A 118 -19.02 -26.99 -1.91
N THR A 119 -18.41 -27.87 -2.72
CA THR A 119 -18.70 -27.95 -4.16
C THR A 119 -19.67 -29.09 -4.52
N ASP A 120 -20.00 -29.94 -3.55
CA ASP A 120 -20.80 -31.17 -3.72
C ASP A 120 -22.28 -31.02 -3.33
N GLY A 121 -22.74 -29.80 -3.08
CA GLY A 121 -24.13 -29.50 -2.72
C GLY A 121 -24.48 -29.69 -1.25
N LYS A 122 -23.51 -29.99 -0.37
CA LYS A 122 -23.74 -29.93 1.09
C LYS A 122 -24.11 -28.51 1.51
N ARG A 123 -24.82 -28.41 2.64
CA ARG A 123 -25.16 -27.12 3.23
C ARG A 123 -23.89 -26.33 3.60
N LEU A 124 -24.00 -25.01 3.56
CA LEU A 124 -23.04 -24.13 4.20
C LEU A 124 -23.10 -24.33 5.73
N VAL A 125 -21.94 -24.29 6.37
CA VAL A 125 -21.80 -24.36 7.84
C VAL A 125 -21.13 -23.09 8.33
N GLU A 126 -21.82 -22.30 9.14
CA GLU A 126 -21.20 -21.22 9.90
C GLU A 126 -20.60 -21.80 11.19
N ILE A 127 -19.37 -21.41 11.51
CA ILE A 127 -18.65 -21.92 12.70
C ILE A 127 -18.97 -21.03 13.89
N ASP A 128 -19.38 -21.65 15.01
CA ASP A 128 -19.71 -20.95 16.25
C ASP A 128 -18.45 -20.38 16.93
N THR A 129 -18.14 -19.14 16.58
CA THR A 129 -17.05 -18.37 17.19
C THR A 129 -17.64 -17.37 18.20
N PRO A 130 -16.93 -17.05 19.30
CA PRO A 130 -17.44 -16.09 20.28
C PRO A 130 -17.86 -14.75 19.63
N ALA A 131 -19.07 -14.27 19.95
CA ALA A 131 -19.69 -13.14 19.24
C ALA A 131 -18.86 -11.84 19.27
N ALA A 132 -18.17 -11.57 20.38
CA ALA A 132 -17.32 -10.38 20.57
C ALA A 132 -15.85 -10.61 20.19
N SER A 133 -15.56 -11.61 19.35
CA SER A 133 -14.20 -11.94 18.88
C SER A 133 -14.07 -11.83 17.37
N ARG A 134 -12.83 -11.81 16.87
CA ARG A 134 -12.45 -11.88 15.46
C ARG A 134 -11.58 -13.11 15.23
N SER A 135 -11.99 -13.92 14.26
CA SER A 135 -11.16 -14.99 13.71
C SER A 135 -10.35 -14.55 12.49
N ARG A 136 -9.14 -15.12 12.34
CA ARG A 136 -8.21 -14.94 11.23
C ARG A 136 -7.59 -16.30 10.86
N LYS A 137 -7.18 -16.45 9.58
CA LYS A 137 -6.45 -17.63 9.07
C LYS A 137 -7.03 -18.96 9.54
N ALA A 138 -8.29 -19.23 9.18
CA ALA A 138 -8.88 -20.52 9.49
C ALA A 138 -8.46 -21.60 8.49
N ILE A 139 -8.21 -22.81 9.01
CA ILE A 139 -7.89 -24.01 8.25
C ILE A 139 -8.70 -25.21 8.80
N LEU A 140 -8.96 -26.21 7.95
CA LEU A 140 -9.70 -27.42 8.31
C LEU A 140 -8.75 -28.54 8.72
N SER A 141 -9.17 -29.39 9.65
CA SER A 141 -8.55 -30.70 9.85
C SER A 141 -8.84 -31.62 8.66
N HIS A 142 -7.95 -32.58 8.40
CA HIS A 142 -8.11 -33.54 7.29
C HIS A 142 -9.35 -34.41 7.44
N ASP A 143 -9.68 -34.79 8.68
CA ASP A 143 -10.91 -35.55 8.98
C ASP A 143 -12.20 -34.72 8.88
N GLY A 144 -12.09 -33.41 8.63
CA GLY A 144 -13.22 -32.49 8.46
C GLY A 144 -14.02 -32.23 9.74
N LYS A 145 -13.53 -32.64 10.92
CA LYS A 145 -14.24 -32.45 12.20
C LYS A 145 -13.93 -31.12 12.87
N TRP A 146 -12.78 -30.53 12.60
CA TRP A 146 -12.29 -29.36 13.31
C TRP A 146 -11.88 -28.24 12.38
N VAL A 147 -12.07 -27.01 12.86
CA VAL A 147 -11.51 -25.79 12.29
C VAL A 147 -10.51 -25.22 13.28
N TYR A 148 -9.28 -25.00 12.83
CA TYR A 148 -8.25 -24.27 13.59
C TYR A 148 -8.20 -22.83 13.09
N ALA A 149 -8.19 -21.85 13.98
CA ALA A 149 -8.10 -20.44 13.61
C ALA A 149 -7.39 -19.61 14.68
N ILE A 150 -6.82 -18.48 14.27
CA ILE A 150 -6.35 -17.45 15.20
C ILE A 150 -7.57 -16.63 15.63
N ASN A 151 -7.83 -16.49 16.93
CA ASN A 151 -9.00 -15.80 17.48
C ASN A 151 -8.67 -15.04 18.77
N ASP A 152 -9.23 -13.84 18.92
CA ASP A 152 -8.94 -12.89 20.01
C ASP A 152 -9.87 -13.01 21.24
N ALA A 153 -10.69 -14.06 21.36
CA ALA A 153 -11.68 -14.19 22.43
C ALA A 153 -11.10 -14.25 23.85
N SER A 154 -9.84 -14.66 24.02
CA SER A 154 -9.12 -14.62 25.30
C SER A 154 -8.57 -13.23 25.64
N GLY A 155 -8.70 -12.26 24.73
CA GLY A 155 -8.08 -10.94 24.81
C GLY A 155 -6.80 -10.81 23.97
N GLU A 156 -6.21 -11.93 23.54
CA GLU A 156 -4.99 -11.99 22.74
C GLU A 156 -5.18 -12.87 21.51
N MET A 157 -4.35 -12.70 20.48
CA MET A 157 -4.41 -13.45 19.22
C MET A 157 -3.91 -14.89 19.39
N GLU A 158 -4.76 -15.77 19.93
CA GLU A 158 -4.44 -17.17 20.24
C GLU A 158 -4.98 -18.13 19.18
N ILE A 159 -4.47 -19.37 19.16
CA ILE A 159 -4.98 -20.44 18.31
C ILE A 159 -6.09 -21.18 19.03
N TRP A 160 -7.23 -21.33 18.35
CA TRP A 160 -8.42 -22.00 18.82
C TRP A 160 -8.85 -23.11 17.86
N GLN A 161 -9.47 -24.14 18.42
CA GLN A 161 -10.16 -25.23 17.74
C GLN A 161 -11.67 -25.04 17.89
N PHE A 162 -12.41 -25.20 16.79
CA PHE A 162 -13.88 -25.12 16.74
C PHE A 162 -14.45 -26.33 16.01
N ALA A 163 -15.64 -26.79 16.38
CA ALA A 163 -16.32 -27.86 15.66
C ALA A 163 -16.71 -27.42 14.24
N ALA A 164 -16.32 -28.23 13.25
CA ALA A 164 -16.57 -27.95 11.84
C ALA A 164 -18.05 -28.15 11.43
N ASP A 165 -18.87 -28.77 12.28
CA ASP A 165 -20.29 -28.98 12.03
C ASP A 165 -21.18 -27.78 12.42
N GLY A 166 -20.57 -26.77 13.06
CA GLY A 166 -21.22 -25.54 13.55
C GLY A 166 -21.78 -25.66 14.96
N SER A 167 -21.52 -26.76 15.67
CA SER A 167 -21.85 -26.88 17.09
C SER A 167 -20.95 -25.99 17.95
N SER A 168 -21.38 -25.72 19.19
CA SER A 168 -20.70 -24.78 20.09
C SER A 168 -19.43 -25.33 20.76
N GLU A 169 -18.96 -26.51 20.35
CA GLU A 169 -17.75 -27.10 20.89
C GLU A 169 -16.51 -26.33 20.40
N ARG A 170 -15.70 -25.89 21.37
CA ARG A 170 -14.49 -25.12 21.11
C ARG A 170 -13.45 -25.32 22.20
N LYS A 171 -12.18 -25.23 21.83
CA LYS A 171 -11.02 -25.37 22.73
C LYS A 171 -9.94 -24.35 22.37
N GLN A 172 -9.47 -23.59 23.35
CA GLN A 172 -8.26 -22.77 23.19
C GLN A 172 -7.04 -23.69 23.21
N LEU A 173 -6.20 -23.66 22.17
CA LEU A 173 -5.04 -24.55 22.05
C LEU A 173 -3.74 -23.92 22.55
N THR A 174 -3.67 -22.60 22.63
CA THR A 174 -2.47 -21.84 23.02
C THR A 174 -2.83 -20.71 23.96
N SER A 175 -1.88 -20.28 24.78
CA SER A 175 -2.05 -19.17 25.73
C SER A 175 -0.75 -18.39 25.89
N GLY A 176 -0.84 -17.16 26.39
CA GLY A 176 0.32 -16.32 26.70
C GLY A 176 0.91 -15.57 25.50
N ALA A 177 0.18 -15.44 24.39
CA ALA A 177 0.57 -14.56 23.31
C ALA A 177 0.73 -13.13 23.84
N SER A 178 1.91 -12.54 23.61
CA SER A 178 2.21 -11.14 23.95
C SER A 178 2.34 -10.26 22.71
N ILE A 179 2.12 -10.84 21.53
CA ILE A 179 2.32 -10.21 20.23
C ILE A 179 1.44 -10.94 19.20
N SER A 180 1.00 -10.21 18.18
CA SER A 180 0.16 -10.74 17.11
C SER A 180 0.78 -11.92 16.36
N ARG A 181 -0.03 -12.97 16.16
CA ARG A 181 0.23 -14.10 15.26
C ARG A 181 -0.40 -13.88 13.89
N TRP A 182 0.19 -14.44 12.83
CA TRP A 182 -0.24 -14.12 11.46
C TRP A 182 -0.65 -15.28 10.58
N GLN A 183 0.17 -16.31 10.46
CA GLN A 183 -0.05 -17.49 9.60
C GLN A 183 -0.43 -18.69 10.46
N LEU A 184 -1.11 -19.65 9.82
CA LEU A 184 -1.46 -20.93 10.44
C LEU A 184 -1.45 -22.00 9.34
N VAL A 185 -0.63 -23.03 9.49
CA VAL A 185 -0.46 -24.11 8.51
C VAL A 185 -0.51 -25.46 9.21
N LEU A 186 -1.36 -26.36 8.74
CA LEU A 186 -1.49 -27.72 9.24
C LEU A 186 -0.52 -28.66 8.49
N SER A 187 0.14 -29.54 9.22
CA SER A 187 0.94 -30.62 8.63
C SER A 187 0.06 -31.62 7.84
N PRO A 188 0.57 -32.25 6.77
CA PRO A 188 -0.18 -33.25 6.01
C PRO A 188 -0.72 -34.44 6.84
N ASP A 189 -0.07 -34.81 7.94
CA ASP A 189 -0.54 -35.85 8.86
C ASP A 189 -1.62 -35.35 9.85
N GLY A 190 -1.84 -34.03 9.94
CA GLY A 190 -2.81 -33.40 10.82
C GLY A 190 -2.38 -33.27 12.29
N ASN A 191 -1.13 -33.62 12.64
CA ASN A 191 -0.68 -33.64 14.04
C ASN A 191 -0.05 -32.33 14.51
N LYS A 192 0.43 -31.47 13.59
CA LYS A 192 1.18 -30.25 13.92
C LYS A 192 0.62 -29.01 13.25
N LEU A 193 0.63 -27.90 13.97
CA LEU A 193 0.33 -26.57 13.45
C LEU A 193 1.60 -25.71 13.48
N ALA A 194 2.01 -25.23 12.32
CA ALA A 194 3.03 -24.19 12.21
C ALA A 194 2.37 -22.81 12.17
N PHE A 195 2.91 -21.86 12.93
CA PHE A 195 2.46 -20.47 12.94
C PHE A 195 3.61 -19.51 13.23
N ASP A 196 3.47 -18.28 12.77
CA ASP A 196 4.43 -17.21 13.00
C ASP A 196 3.84 -16.06 13.82
N ASP A 197 4.72 -15.17 14.26
CA ASP A 197 4.36 -13.96 14.98
C ASP A 197 5.13 -12.72 14.49
N PHE A 198 4.74 -11.55 15.01
CA PHE A 198 5.35 -10.27 14.62
C PHE A 198 6.84 -10.15 14.96
N ASN A 199 7.36 -10.93 15.93
CA ASN A 199 8.80 -10.92 16.23
C ASN A 199 9.62 -11.67 15.18
N GLY A 200 8.96 -12.31 14.20
CA GLY A 200 9.60 -13.15 13.20
C GLY A 200 10.03 -14.50 13.77
N ASP A 201 9.35 -14.97 14.82
CA ASP A 201 9.52 -16.32 15.35
C ASP A 201 8.56 -17.28 14.64
N LEU A 202 9.04 -18.50 14.38
CA LEU A 202 8.23 -19.61 13.86
C LEU A 202 8.06 -20.66 14.96
N TRP A 203 6.81 -21.05 15.19
CA TRP A 203 6.39 -21.95 16.25
C TRP A 203 5.72 -23.20 15.68
N ILE A 204 5.85 -24.31 16.41
CA ILE A 204 5.19 -25.58 16.13
C ILE A 204 4.36 -25.94 17.36
N LEU A 205 3.07 -26.14 17.15
CA LEU A 205 2.13 -26.67 18.14
C LEU A 205 1.81 -28.12 17.78
N ASP A 206 2.08 -29.04 18.70
CA ASP A 206 1.57 -30.40 18.61
C ASP A 206 0.09 -30.42 19.07
N ILE A 207 -0.81 -30.80 18.18
CA ILE A 207 -2.26 -30.75 18.45
C ILE A 207 -2.67 -31.76 19.52
N ASN A 208 -1.98 -32.90 19.58
CA ASN A 208 -2.33 -34.01 20.45
C ASN A 208 -1.92 -33.73 21.90
N THR A 209 -0.71 -33.19 22.11
CA THR A 209 -0.20 -32.89 23.45
C THR A 209 -0.55 -31.47 23.92
N GLY A 210 -0.70 -30.53 22.98
CA GLY A 210 -0.82 -29.10 23.26
C GLY A 210 0.53 -28.40 23.47
N ASP A 211 1.65 -29.11 23.32
CA ASP A 211 2.98 -28.54 23.48
C ASP A 211 3.29 -27.59 22.33
N THR A 212 3.82 -26.42 22.67
CA THR A 212 4.22 -25.40 21.69
C THR A 212 5.71 -25.13 21.85
N GLU A 213 6.46 -25.30 20.77
CA GLU A 213 7.89 -25.03 20.74
C GLU A 213 8.24 -24.02 19.65
N LYS A 214 9.30 -23.25 19.90
CA LYS A 214 9.87 -22.36 18.89
C LYS A 214 10.82 -23.17 18.01
N LEU A 215 10.46 -23.33 16.74
CA LEU A 215 11.27 -24.07 15.77
C LEU A 215 12.42 -23.21 15.22
N TYR A 216 12.12 -21.95 14.92
CA TYR A 216 13.09 -21.07 14.28
C TYR A 216 12.96 -19.65 14.81
N ALA A 217 14.09 -19.11 15.27
CA ALA A 217 14.27 -17.73 15.68
C ALA A 217 15.17 -17.06 14.64
N GLY A 218 14.58 -16.46 13.61
CA GLY A 218 15.38 -15.85 12.53
C GLY A 218 14.57 -14.79 11.83
N GLN A 219 14.63 -13.61 12.45
CA GLN A 219 13.83 -12.41 12.23
C GLN A 219 13.61 -12.09 10.75
N THR A 220 12.43 -12.43 10.26
CA THR A 220 11.86 -11.81 9.06
C THR A 220 11.70 -10.31 9.32
N GLU A 221 11.88 -9.48 8.29
CA GLU A 221 11.41 -8.08 8.34
C GLU A 221 10.01 -8.07 8.93
N MET A 222 9.66 -7.12 9.81
CA MET A 222 8.36 -6.96 10.48
C MET A 222 7.19 -7.27 9.52
N SER A 223 6.85 -8.54 9.27
CA SER A 223 6.00 -9.10 8.21
C SER A 223 5.91 -10.62 8.38
N PRO A 224 4.77 -11.22 8.02
CA PRO A 224 4.61 -12.66 8.14
C PRO A 224 5.54 -13.40 7.19
N TYR A 225 5.86 -14.64 7.55
CA TYR A 225 6.48 -15.58 6.64
C TYR A 225 5.61 -15.70 5.39
N ALA A 226 6.25 -15.49 4.23
CA ALA A 226 5.59 -15.63 2.94
C ALA A 226 5.22 -17.08 2.67
N ASP A 227 6.11 -18.01 3.06
CA ASP A 227 5.98 -19.44 2.80
C ASP A 227 6.36 -20.25 4.05
N ILE A 228 5.46 -21.15 4.46
CA ILE A 228 5.66 -22.20 5.46
C ILE A 228 5.10 -23.49 4.84
N VAL A 229 5.98 -24.42 4.47
CA VAL A 229 5.61 -25.58 3.64
C VAL A 229 6.14 -26.87 4.26
N PHE A 230 5.24 -27.79 4.60
CA PHE A 230 5.59 -29.14 5.03
C PHE A 230 5.85 -30.05 3.82
N SER A 231 6.73 -31.05 3.96
CA SER A 231 6.78 -32.19 3.04
C SER A 231 5.51 -33.03 3.16
N ALA A 232 5.18 -33.79 2.12
CA ALA A 232 3.94 -34.60 2.06
C ALA A 232 3.82 -35.63 3.21
N ASP A 233 4.94 -36.07 3.79
CA ASP A 233 4.99 -36.98 4.94
C ASP A 233 5.10 -36.27 6.30
N SER A 234 5.04 -34.94 6.32
CA SER A 234 5.18 -34.09 7.51
C SER A 234 6.54 -34.16 8.22
N LYS A 235 7.56 -34.84 7.66
CA LYS A 235 8.86 -35.00 8.31
C LYS A 235 9.83 -33.84 8.06
N LEU A 236 9.60 -33.03 7.02
CA LEU A 236 10.38 -31.84 6.68
C LEU A 236 9.50 -30.58 6.67
N LEU A 237 10.14 -29.43 6.92
CA LEU A 237 9.54 -28.10 6.76
C LEU A 237 10.51 -27.18 6.00
N ALA A 238 10.01 -26.47 5.00
CA ALA A 238 10.73 -25.40 4.31
C ALA A 238 10.05 -24.05 4.53
N ILE A 239 10.85 -23.01 4.74
CA ILE A 239 10.38 -21.64 4.91
C ILE A 239 11.21 -20.66 4.08
N THR A 240 10.55 -19.57 3.69
CA THR A 240 11.24 -18.38 3.17
C THR A 240 11.54 -17.45 4.34
N THR A 241 12.82 -17.16 4.59
CA THR A 241 13.30 -16.33 5.71
C THR A 241 14.27 -15.26 5.21
N SER A 242 14.21 -14.07 5.77
CA SER A 242 15.33 -13.11 5.77
C SER A 242 15.86 -13.01 7.20
N LYS A 243 17.12 -12.62 7.37
CA LYS A 243 17.61 -12.19 8.68
C LYS A 243 17.48 -10.66 8.74
N LEU A 244 17.20 -10.10 9.91
CA LEU A 244 17.21 -8.65 10.10
C LEU A 244 18.56 -8.07 9.64
N GLY A 245 18.50 -7.12 8.70
CA GLY A 245 19.68 -6.51 8.06
C GLY A 245 20.10 -7.15 6.74
N ASP A 246 19.56 -8.32 6.39
CA ASP A 246 19.81 -8.94 5.09
C ASP A 246 18.84 -8.41 4.04
N GLU A 247 19.35 -8.04 2.87
CA GLU A 247 18.55 -7.45 1.79
C GLU A 247 17.69 -8.47 1.02
N ARG A 248 17.89 -9.78 1.25
CA ARG A 248 17.34 -10.83 0.38
C ARG A 248 16.77 -12.01 1.18
N GLN A 249 15.66 -12.54 0.70
CA GLN A 249 15.04 -13.76 1.20
C GLN A 249 15.88 -14.99 0.85
N ARG A 250 15.81 -16.00 1.71
CA ARG A 250 16.53 -17.26 1.61
C ARG A 250 15.63 -18.44 1.98
N ILE A 251 15.99 -19.61 1.49
CA ILE A 251 15.32 -20.87 1.81
C ILE A 251 15.99 -21.53 3.01
N TYR A 252 15.21 -21.80 4.04
CA TYR A 252 15.60 -22.66 5.16
C TYR A 252 14.79 -23.96 5.11
N VAL A 253 15.45 -25.08 5.41
CA VAL A 253 14.82 -26.39 5.56
C VAL A 253 15.11 -26.96 6.94
N HIS A 254 14.12 -27.61 7.53
CA HIS A 254 14.21 -28.33 8.80
C HIS A 254 13.76 -29.78 8.63
N ASN A 255 14.46 -30.69 9.28
CA ASN A 255 14.10 -32.09 9.44
C ASN A 255 13.74 -32.34 10.92
N PHE A 256 12.48 -32.69 11.18
CA PHE A 256 11.98 -32.89 12.54
C PHE A 256 12.56 -34.14 13.22
N ALA A 257 12.82 -35.21 12.46
CA ALA A 257 13.34 -36.47 13.02
C ALA A 257 14.78 -36.30 13.54
N GLU A 258 15.58 -35.50 12.85
CA GLU A 258 16.96 -35.19 13.24
C GLU A 258 17.08 -33.95 14.13
N ASN A 259 15.98 -33.20 14.31
CA ASN A 259 15.97 -31.86 14.90
C ASN A 259 17.08 -30.96 14.32
N ARG A 260 17.20 -30.98 12.99
CA ARG A 260 18.30 -30.32 12.26
C ARG A 260 17.71 -29.47 11.14
N GLY A 261 18.15 -28.22 11.04
CA GLY A 261 17.84 -27.37 9.90
C GLY A 261 18.99 -26.51 9.45
N GLN A 262 18.92 -26.06 8.20
CA GLN A 262 19.98 -25.30 7.54
C GLN A 262 19.38 -24.32 6.52
N VAL A 263 19.93 -23.11 6.45
CA VAL A 263 19.69 -22.18 5.35
C VAL A 263 20.46 -22.68 4.12
N LEU A 264 19.74 -22.95 3.03
CA LEU A 264 20.31 -23.58 1.82
C LEU A 264 20.87 -22.56 0.82
N THR A 265 20.22 -21.39 0.70
CA THR A 265 20.59 -20.35 -0.25
C THR A 265 21.36 -19.23 0.43
N SER A 266 22.33 -18.62 -0.25
CA SER A 266 23.02 -17.43 0.28
C SER A 266 22.18 -16.16 0.10
N ASP A 267 22.65 -15.06 0.67
CA ASP A 267 22.13 -13.70 0.53
C ASP A 267 22.51 -13.03 -0.81
N LYS A 268 23.19 -13.75 -1.72
CA LYS A 268 23.57 -13.25 -3.05
C LYS A 268 22.37 -13.06 -3.98
N TYR A 269 21.35 -13.92 -3.86
CA TYR A 269 20.16 -13.91 -4.71
C TYR A 269 18.90 -14.04 -3.86
N ASN A 270 17.85 -13.32 -4.22
CA ASN A 270 16.55 -13.49 -3.58
C ASN A 270 16.03 -14.90 -3.90
N SER A 271 15.66 -15.67 -2.88
CA SER A 271 15.18 -17.05 -3.01
C SER A 271 13.95 -17.26 -2.14
N TYR A 272 12.85 -17.73 -2.73
CA TYR A 272 11.52 -17.74 -2.11
C TYR A 272 10.61 -18.83 -2.71
N SER A 273 9.39 -18.99 -2.18
CA SER A 273 8.39 -19.98 -2.61
C SER A 273 8.93 -21.41 -2.76
N PRO A 274 9.37 -22.06 -1.67
CA PRO A 274 9.78 -23.46 -1.69
C PRO A 274 8.60 -24.42 -1.93
N ALA A 275 8.87 -25.55 -2.59
CA ALA A 275 7.92 -26.66 -2.76
C ALA A 275 8.68 -28.00 -2.81
N PHE A 276 8.30 -28.94 -1.93
CA PHE A 276 8.83 -30.30 -1.98
C PHE A 276 8.26 -31.08 -3.17
N SER A 277 9.06 -31.93 -3.80
CA SER A 277 8.57 -32.95 -4.72
C SER A 277 7.78 -34.03 -3.97
N GLN A 278 6.83 -34.69 -4.66
CA GLN A 278 5.99 -35.72 -4.05
C GLN A 278 6.79 -36.95 -3.59
N ASP A 279 7.87 -37.27 -4.29
CA ASP A 279 8.82 -38.35 -3.96
C ASP A 279 9.85 -37.94 -2.88
N GLN A 280 9.78 -36.68 -2.42
CA GLN A 280 10.67 -36.08 -1.42
C GLN A 280 12.16 -36.10 -1.78
N GLN A 281 12.48 -36.25 -3.06
CA GLN A 281 13.86 -36.23 -3.55
C GLN A 281 14.35 -34.80 -3.78
N TRP A 282 13.44 -33.84 -3.96
CA TRP A 282 13.74 -32.48 -4.39
C TRP A 282 13.03 -31.43 -3.54
N LEU A 283 13.73 -30.32 -3.29
CA LEU A 283 13.14 -29.06 -2.83
C LEU A 283 13.25 -28.03 -3.94
N TYR A 284 12.15 -27.79 -4.65
CA TYR A 284 12.06 -26.72 -5.65
C TYR A 284 11.89 -25.36 -4.96
N PHE A 285 12.34 -24.29 -5.61
CA PHE A 285 12.14 -22.91 -5.16
C PHE A 285 12.29 -21.92 -6.32
N LEU A 286 11.83 -20.69 -6.12
CA LEU A 286 12.02 -19.57 -7.03
C LEU A 286 13.23 -18.74 -6.62
N SER A 287 13.98 -18.22 -7.59
CA SER A 287 15.09 -17.31 -7.29
C SER A 287 15.31 -16.27 -8.39
N ASP A 288 15.57 -15.03 -7.98
CA ASP A 288 15.89 -13.91 -8.88
C ASP A 288 17.36 -13.96 -9.28
N ARG A 289 17.67 -14.73 -10.32
CA ARG A 289 19.04 -14.93 -10.83
C ARG A 289 19.23 -14.49 -12.27
N GLU A 290 18.17 -14.12 -12.96
CA GLU A 290 18.22 -13.57 -14.31
C GLU A 290 18.42 -12.04 -14.27
N PHE A 291 19.52 -11.56 -14.87
CA PHE A 291 19.89 -10.15 -14.91
C PHE A 291 20.05 -9.67 -16.35
N THR A 292 19.00 -9.83 -17.16
CA THR A 292 18.94 -9.27 -18.51
C THR A 292 18.32 -7.87 -18.45
N PRO A 293 19.09 -6.79 -18.74
CA PRO A 293 18.56 -5.43 -18.72
C PRO A 293 17.58 -5.22 -19.88
N THR A 294 16.41 -4.64 -19.62
CA THR A 294 15.45 -4.28 -20.67
C THR A 294 15.78 -2.94 -21.31
N THR A 295 16.53 -2.09 -20.61
CA THR A 295 16.98 -0.78 -21.10
C THR A 295 18.06 -0.97 -22.17
N ARG A 296 17.88 -0.36 -23.35
CA ARG A 296 18.91 -0.40 -24.42
C ARG A 296 20.13 0.44 -24.04
N SER A 297 21.30 0.02 -24.52
CA SER A 297 22.60 0.61 -24.22
C SER A 297 22.66 2.13 -24.46
N PRO A 298 23.36 2.92 -23.60
CA PRO A 298 23.94 2.54 -22.30
C PRO A 298 22.97 2.78 -21.12
N TRP A 299 21.95 3.64 -21.27
CA TRP A 299 21.00 4.04 -20.21
C TRP A 299 19.56 4.31 -20.68
N GLY A 300 19.27 4.02 -21.96
CA GLY A 300 17.98 4.32 -22.58
C GLY A 300 17.70 5.82 -22.77
N ASP A 301 16.47 6.14 -23.19
CA ASP A 301 15.98 7.52 -23.22
C ASP A 301 15.87 8.06 -21.78
N ARG A 302 16.28 9.32 -21.59
CA ARG A 302 16.17 10.04 -20.31
C ARG A 302 16.85 9.37 -19.11
N ASN A 303 17.86 8.51 -19.31
CA ASN A 303 18.71 7.94 -18.24
C ASN A 303 17.97 7.58 -16.94
N MET A 304 16.82 6.90 -17.08
CA MET A 304 15.88 6.61 -16.00
C MET A 304 16.36 5.49 -15.07
N GLY A 305 17.45 4.83 -15.43
CA GLY A 305 18.00 3.67 -14.74
C GLY A 305 17.81 2.38 -15.54
N THR A 306 18.53 1.35 -15.15
CA THR A 306 18.43 0.02 -15.76
C THR A 306 17.33 -0.76 -15.06
N THR A 307 16.35 -1.24 -15.84
CA THR A 307 15.32 -2.14 -15.34
C THR A 307 15.61 -3.57 -15.76
N PHE A 308 15.27 -4.52 -14.88
CA PHE A 308 15.42 -5.95 -15.11
C PHE A 308 14.04 -6.59 -14.93
N ASP A 309 13.39 -6.91 -16.04
CA ASP A 309 12.11 -7.62 -16.04
C ASP A 309 12.36 -9.13 -16.15
N ARG A 310 11.40 -9.95 -15.69
CA ARG A 310 11.44 -11.41 -15.77
C ARG A 310 12.72 -11.99 -15.15
N ARG A 311 12.98 -11.65 -13.88
CA ARG A 311 14.21 -12.06 -13.17
C ARG A 311 14.15 -13.47 -12.58
N THR A 312 12.95 -14.02 -12.44
CA THR A 312 12.71 -15.20 -11.63
C THR A 312 12.88 -16.47 -12.44
N GLN A 313 13.68 -17.40 -11.91
CA GLN A 313 13.91 -18.74 -12.45
C GLN A 313 13.55 -19.79 -11.38
N ILE A 314 13.34 -21.04 -11.79
CA ILE A 314 13.02 -22.15 -10.89
C ILE A 314 14.27 -22.99 -10.66
N PHE A 315 14.61 -23.24 -9.41
CA PHE A 315 15.73 -24.05 -8.98
C PHE A 315 15.28 -25.21 -8.10
N ALA A 316 16.14 -26.19 -7.90
CA ALA A 316 15.88 -27.34 -7.03
C ALA A 316 17.15 -27.78 -6.31
N TYR A 317 17.05 -28.08 -5.01
CA TYR A 317 18.08 -28.84 -4.30
C TYR A 317 17.70 -30.31 -4.30
N ALA A 318 18.64 -31.17 -4.68
CA ALA A 318 18.50 -32.62 -4.47
C ALA A 318 18.66 -32.91 -2.98
N LEU A 319 17.63 -33.41 -2.32
CA LEU A 319 17.68 -33.75 -0.88
C LEU A 319 18.52 -35.01 -0.65
N LYS A 320 18.41 -35.99 -1.55
CA LYS A 320 19.21 -37.23 -1.57
C LYS A 320 20.30 -37.21 -2.64
N ALA A 321 21.42 -37.86 -2.40
CA ALA A 321 22.61 -37.81 -3.25
C ALA A 321 22.42 -38.55 -4.58
N ASP A 322 21.54 -39.55 -4.60
CA ASP A 322 21.18 -40.40 -5.73
C ASP A 322 19.91 -39.94 -6.48
N ALA A 323 19.33 -38.80 -6.08
CA ALA A 323 18.14 -38.25 -6.71
C ALA A 323 18.36 -37.95 -8.21
N THR A 324 17.47 -38.46 -9.05
CA THR A 324 17.49 -38.26 -10.51
C THR A 324 16.73 -36.98 -10.88
N PHE A 325 17.37 -36.05 -11.60
CA PHE A 325 16.75 -34.75 -11.91
C PHE A 325 15.68 -34.90 -13.01
N PRO A 326 14.39 -34.60 -12.76
CA PRO A 326 13.31 -34.90 -13.71
C PRO A 326 13.44 -34.22 -15.08
N PHE A 327 14.19 -33.13 -15.15
CA PHE A 327 14.37 -32.33 -16.37
C PHE A 327 15.68 -32.62 -17.11
N GLN A 328 16.49 -33.58 -16.63
CA GLN A 328 17.72 -33.96 -17.32
C GLN A 328 17.42 -34.69 -18.62
N LYS A 329 18.20 -34.43 -19.67
CA LYS A 329 18.06 -35.17 -20.93
C LYS A 329 18.49 -36.62 -20.73
N PRO A 330 17.79 -37.60 -21.32
CA PRO A 330 18.25 -38.98 -21.28
C PRO A 330 19.61 -39.11 -22.00
N THR A 331 20.45 -39.96 -21.42
CA THR A 331 21.76 -40.39 -21.92
C THR A 331 21.80 -41.92 -22.00
N GLU A 332 22.80 -42.47 -22.67
CA GLU A 332 23.08 -43.91 -22.73
C GLU A 332 23.37 -44.55 -21.36
N LEU A 333 23.65 -43.74 -20.32
CA LEU A 333 23.93 -44.18 -18.96
C LEU A 333 22.71 -44.12 -18.03
N THR A 334 21.68 -43.36 -18.41
CA THR A 334 20.41 -43.28 -17.67
C THR A 334 19.46 -44.35 -18.19
N VAL A 335 19.38 -45.49 -17.49
CA VAL A 335 18.37 -46.52 -17.75
C VAL A 335 17.00 -45.95 -17.38
N GLN A 336 16.11 -45.78 -18.35
CA GLN A 336 14.70 -45.54 -18.07
C GLN A 336 14.11 -46.86 -17.55
N ALA A 337 13.90 -46.96 -16.24
CA ALA A 337 12.99 -47.96 -15.72
C ALA A 337 11.56 -47.56 -16.17
N GLU A 338 10.89 -48.43 -16.93
CA GLU A 338 9.44 -48.31 -17.12
C GLU A 338 8.76 -48.47 -15.76
N PRO A 339 7.63 -47.76 -15.51
CA PRO A 339 6.89 -47.95 -14.27
C PRO A 339 6.28 -49.36 -14.28
N GLU A 340 6.74 -50.24 -13.39
CA GLU A 340 6.05 -51.49 -13.11
C GLU A 340 4.71 -51.17 -12.43
N GLU A 341 3.62 -51.72 -12.97
CA GLU A 341 2.33 -51.82 -12.28
C GLU A 341 2.48 -52.68 -11.03
N ASP A 342 1.79 -52.26 -9.97
CA ASP A 342 1.72 -52.89 -8.64
C ASP A 342 1.78 -54.43 -8.67
N SER A 343 2.76 -54.97 -7.94
CA SER A 343 2.59 -56.29 -7.33
C SER A 343 2.83 -56.19 -5.83
N ASP A 344 1.78 -56.55 -5.08
CA ASP A 344 1.81 -56.71 -3.63
C ASP A 344 3.02 -57.55 -3.20
N SER A 345 3.86 -56.98 -2.34
CA SER A 345 4.73 -57.77 -1.48
C SER A 345 4.75 -57.18 -0.07
N GLU A 346 4.14 -57.93 0.84
CA GLU A 346 4.33 -57.82 2.28
C GLU A 346 5.76 -58.24 2.67
N GLU A 347 6.20 -57.71 3.82
CA GLU A 347 7.43 -57.99 4.58
C GLU A 347 8.73 -57.28 4.19
N ALA A 348 8.98 -56.14 4.86
CA ALA A 348 10.31 -55.69 5.26
C ALA A 348 10.25 -54.82 6.54
N ASP A 349 9.85 -55.42 7.67
CA ASP A 349 10.01 -54.80 8.98
C ASP A 349 11.46 -54.97 9.48
N ASN A 350 12.11 -53.84 9.80
CA ASN A 350 13.44 -53.66 10.43
C ASN A 350 14.67 -53.47 9.52
N ALA A 351 14.61 -52.54 8.56
CA ALA A 351 15.80 -51.80 8.12
C ALA A 351 15.74 -50.37 8.69
N PRO A 352 16.86 -49.76 9.14
CA PRO A 352 16.85 -48.36 9.56
C PRO A 352 16.42 -47.48 8.37
N GLU A 353 15.42 -46.62 8.57
CA GLU A 353 14.97 -45.66 7.56
C GLU A 353 16.17 -44.84 7.06
N ALA A 354 16.38 -44.80 5.75
CA ALA A 354 17.40 -43.96 5.14
C ALA A 354 17.15 -42.48 5.49
N PRO A 355 18.20 -41.64 5.63
CA PRO A 355 18.03 -40.23 5.94
C PRO A 355 17.18 -39.54 4.88
N LEU A 356 16.29 -38.64 5.32
CA LEU A 356 15.43 -37.85 4.43
C LEU A 356 16.24 -36.79 3.67
N ILE A 357 17.32 -36.31 4.27
CA ILE A 357 18.23 -35.32 3.69
C ILE A 357 19.68 -35.80 3.89
N ASP A 358 20.42 -35.90 2.79
CA ASP A 358 21.87 -36.11 2.83
C ASP A 358 22.59 -34.78 3.05
N TRP A 359 22.72 -34.33 4.29
CA TRP A 359 23.22 -32.97 4.55
C TRP A 359 24.62 -32.66 3.99
N GLU A 360 25.46 -33.68 3.81
CA GLU A 360 26.78 -33.51 3.22
C GLU A 360 26.66 -32.93 1.81
N GLN A 361 27.28 -31.76 1.60
CA GLN A 361 27.29 -31.05 0.33
C GLN A 361 25.89 -30.77 -0.28
N LEU A 362 24.83 -30.70 0.54
CA LEU A 362 23.48 -30.35 0.08
C LEU A 362 23.45 -29.07 -0.77
N THR A 363 24.17 -28.04 -0.35
CA THR A 363 24.23 -26.76 -1.09
C THR A 363 24.98 -26.84 -2.42
N ASN A 364 25.74 -27.91 -2.67
CA ASN A 364 26.42 -28.16 -3.96
C ASN A 364 25.51 -28.86 -4.96
N ARG A 365 24.39 -29.44 -4.51
CA ARG A 365 23.43 -30.19 -5.34
C ARG A 365 22.30 -29.30 -5.85
N LEU A 366 22.66 -28.11 -6.34
CA LEU A 366 21.73 -27.12 -6.87
C LEU A 366 21.53 -27.30 -8.38
N TRP A 367 20.27 -27.42 -8.80
CA TRP A 367 19.86 -27.59 -10.18
C TRP A 367 18.94 -26.46 -10.63
N GLN A 368 19.00 -26.12 -11.92
CA GLN A 368 18.09 -25.17 -12.55
C GLN A 368 17.09 -25.93 -13.42
N VAL A 369 15.80 -25.63 -13.26
CA VAL A 369 14.77 -26.14 -14.17
C VAL A 369 14.89 -25.39 -15.51
N PRO A 370 14.98 -26.09 -16.65
CA PRO A 370 15.30 -25.49 -17.95
C PRO A 370 14.08 -24.82 -18.60
N VAL A 371 13.45 -23.87 -17.91
CA VAL A 371 12.34 -23.05 -18.42
C VAL A 371 12.74 -21.58 -18.53
N SER A 372 12.09 -20.84 -19.42
CA SER A 372 12.35 -19.41 -19.56
C SER A 372 12.05 -18.65 -18.27
N PRO A 373 12.87 -17.63 -17.94
CA PRO A 373 12.63 -16.79 -16.78
C PRO A 373 11.32 -15.99 -16.94
N GLY A 374 10.72 -15.63 -15.81
CA GLY A 374 9.44 -14.92 -15.74
C GLY A 374 9.35 -14.05 -14.50
N ASN A 375 8.16 -13.55 -14.18
CA ASN A 375 7.89 -12.88 -12.91
C ASN A 375 7.10 -13.85 -12.04
N TYR A 376 7.76 -14.96 -11.69
CA TYR A 376 7.14 -16.08 -11.03
C TYR A 376 6.94 -15.82 -9.52
N SER A 377 5.82 -16.33 -9.02
CA SER A 377 5.43 -16.35 -7.61
C SER A 377 4.60 -17.60 -7.33
N ASP A 378 4.39 -17.91 -6.06
CA ASP A 378 3.51 -18.99 -5.59
C ASP A 378 3.83 -20.32 -6.28
N LEU A 379 5.02 -20.88 -6.05
CA LEU A 379 5.42 -22.18 -6.61
C LEU A 379 4.77 -23.33 -5.83
N ALA A 380 4.24 -24.32 -6.55
CA ALA A 380 3.79 -25.59 -5.99
C ALA A 380 4.21 -26.76 -6.89
N ALA A 381 4.32 -27.96 -6.33
CA ALA A 381 4.72 -29.16 -7.07
C ALA A 381 3.78 -30.33 -6.74
N ASN A 382 3.40 -31.11 -7.75
CA ASN A 382 2.86 -32.46 -7.56
C ASN A 382 3.76 -33.49 -8.26
N ALA A 383 3.31 -34.74 -8.42
CA ALA A 383 4.11 -35.78 -9.07
C ALA A 383 4.42 -35.52 -10.56
N LYS A 384 3.66 -34.68 -11.26
CA LYS A 384 3.75 -34.50 -12.72
C LYS A 384 4.08 -33.09 -13.18
N TYR A 385 3.70 -32.07 -12.40
CA TYR A 385 3.75 -30.67 -12.79
C TYR A 385 4.38 -29.81 -11.69
N LEU A 386 5.14 -28.80 -12.09
CA LEU A 386 5.39 -27.60 -11.29
C LEU A 386 4.37 -26.54 -11.69
N TYR A 387 3.78 -25.86 -10.71
CA TYR A 387 2.82 -24.78 -10.91
C TYR A 387 3.43 -23.47 -10.46
N VAL A 388 3.36 -22.43 -11.29
CA VAL A 388 3.86 -21.09 -10.97
C VAL A 388 2.92 -20.02 -11.47
N ARG A 389 2.63 -19.01 -10.63
CA ARG A 389 1.92 -17.81 -11.06
C ARG A 389 2.91 -16.82 -11.67
N ASP A 390 2.66 -16.42 -12.91
CA ASP A 390 3.46 -15.46 -13.67
C ASP A 390 2.74 -14.12 -13.77
N GLN A 391 3.38 -13.06 -13.27
CA GLN A 391 2.89 -11.69 -13.40
C GLN A 391 3.36 -11.08 -14.72
N VAL A 392 2.43 -10.97 -15.66
CA VAL A 392 2.66 -10.26 -16.91
C VAL A 392 2.69 -8.75 -16.62
N THR A 393 3.69 -8.04 -17.16
CA THR A 393 3.98 -6.63 -16.87
C THR A 393 3.42 -5.67 -17.91
N GLU A 394 2.89 -6.18 -19.03
CA GLU A 394 2.26 -5.34 -20.05
C GLU A 394 0.95 -4.72 -19.53
N PRO A 395 0.63 -3.45 -19.88
CA PRO A 395 -0.59 -2.78 -19.44
C PRO A 395 -1.87 -3.58 -19.75
N GLY A 396 -2.71 -3.78 -18.74
CA GLY A 396 -3.99 -4.50 -18.88
C GLY A 396 -3.88 -6.03 -18.91
N SER A 397 -2.68 -6.59 -18.80
CA SER A 397 -2.47 -8.04 -18.67
C SER A 397 -2.98 -8.58 -17.33
N LYS A 398 -3.30 -9.87 -17.30
CA LYS A 398 -3.77 -10.58 -16.11
C LYS A 398 -2.73 -11.61 -15.67
N PRO A 399 -2.61 -11.90 -14.36
CA PRO A 399 -1.77 -12.99 -13.88
C PRO A 399 -2.16 -14.32 -14.53
N VAL A 400 -1.18 -15.18 -14.78
CA VAL A 400 -1.36 -16.49 -15.41
C VAL A 400 -0.79 -17.58 -14.50
N LEU A 401 -1.53 -18.67 -14.30
CA LEU A 401 -0.99 -19.88 -13.68
C LEU A 401 -0.43 -20.78 -14.78
N LYS A 402 0.87 -21.10 -14.73
CA LYS A 402 1.53 -22.05 -15.63
C LYS A 402 1.64 -23.41 -14.97
N ALA A 403 1.55 -24.47 -15.79
CA ALA A 403 1.85 -25.85 -15.42
C ALA A 403 3.03 -26.35 -16.28
N ILE A 404 4.10 -26.78 -15.64
CA ILE A 404 5.37 -27.21 -16.26
C ILE A 404 5.53 -28.71 -16.02
N GLU A 405 5.53 -29.51 -17.08
CA GLU A 405 5.70 -30.96 -16.99
C GLU A 405 7.09 -31.33 -16.46
N GLN A 406 7.16 -32.13 -15.40
CA GLN A 406 8.39 -32.65 -14.79
C GLN A 406 8.96 -33.81 -15.63
N THR A 407 9.38 -33.48 -16.85
CA THR A 407 9.98 -34.42 -17.80
C THR A 407 11.17 -33.75 -18.49
N PRO A 408 12.03 -34.51 -19.18
CA PRO A 408 13.13 -33.94 -19.97
C PRO A 408 12.67 -32.91 -21.02
N HIS A 409 11.41 -32.99 -21.47
CA HIS A 409 10.82 -32.06 -22.43
C HIS A 409 10.24 -30.78 -21.81
N HIS A 410 10.08 -30.71 -20.47
CA HIS A 410 9.72 -29.50 -19.72
C HIS A 410 8.57 -28.66 -20.32
N LYS A 411 7.55 -29.34 -20.88
CA LYS A 411 6.47 -28.66 -21.59
C LYS A 411 5.70 -27.74 -20.65
N THR A 412 5.68 -26.45 -20.99
CA THR A 412 4.96 -25.43 -20.23
C THR A 412 3.60 -25.14 -20.88
N SER A 413 2.54 -25.16 -20.07
CA SER A 413 1.16 -24.87 -20.50
C SER A 413 0.53 -23.83 -19.60
N THR A 414 -0.39 -23.03 -20.14
CA THR A 414 -1.24 -22.15 -19.33
C THR A 414 -2.36 -22.97 -18.69
N PHE A 415 -2.38 -23.03 -17.36
CA PHE A 415 -3.48 -23.63 -16.62
C PHE A 415 -4.72 -22.74 -16.69
N MET A 416 -4.57 -21.45 -16.33
CA MET A 416 -5.60 -20.42 -16.49
C MET A 416 -5.03 -19.00 -16.40
N SER A 417 -5.83 -18.02 -16.83
CA SER A 417 -5.55 -16.59 -16.69
C SER A 417 -6.57 -15.90 -15.78
N GLY A 418 -6.18 -14.81 -15.12
CA GLY A 418 -7.09 -14.00 -14.28
C GLY A 418 -7.40 -14.62 -12.91
N LEU A 419 -6.46 -15.36 -12.34
CA LEU A 419 -6.54 -15.81 -10.95
C LEU A 419 -6.10 -14.71 -9.98
N SER A 420 -6.72 -14.71 -8.80
CA SER A 420 -6.28 -13.95 -7.63
C SER A 420 -5.27 -14.75 -6.80
N SER A 421 -5.57 -16.02 -6.56
CA SER A 421 -4.71 -16.94 -5.81
C SER A 421 -5.05 -18.40 -6.13
N TYR A 422 -4.16 -19.32 -5.77
CA TYR A 422 -4.39 -20.76 -5.81
C TYR A 422 -3.64 -21.46 -4.68
N LYS A 423 -4.05 -22.68 -4.34
CA LYS A 423 -3.35 -23.57 -3.39
C LYS A 423 -3.50 -25.02 -3.84
N LEU A 424 -2.41 -25.78 -3.81
CA LEU A 424 -2.40 -27.21 -4.11
C LEU A 424 -2.69 -28.03 -2.82
N SER A 425 -3.40 -29.15 -2.95
CA SER A 425 -3.64 -30.08 -1.83
C SER A 425 -2.37 -30.83 -1.47
N ALA A 426 -2.26 -31.32 -0.24
CA ALA A 426 -1.08 -32.03 0.24
C ALA A 426 -0.76 -33.31 -0.58
N ASP A 427 -1.79 -33.96 -1.14
CA ASP A 427 -1.64 -35.12 -2.02
C ASP A 427 -1.31 -34.77 -3.48
N GLY A 428 -1.29 -33.48 -3.83
CA GLY A 428 -1.00 -32.96 -5.16
C GLY A 428 -2.09 -33.20 -6.21
N LYS A 429 -3.27 -33.71 -5.85
CA LYS A 429 -4.34 -34.09 -6.79
C LYS A 429 -5.39 -33.02 -7.05
N SER A 430 -5.56 -32.07 -6.13
CA SER A 430 -6.60 -31.04 -6.19
C SER A 430 -6.04 -29.63 -5.97
N MET A 431 -6.72 -28.63 -6.48
CA MET A 431 -6.36 -27.23 -6.34
C MET A 431 -7.55 -26.38 -5.91
N LEU A 432 -7.35 -25.60 -4.86
CA LEU A 432 -8.19 -24.43 -4.56
C LEU A 432 -7.81 -23.29 -5.49
N MET A 433 -8.80 -22.64 -6.09
CA MET A 433 -8.60 -21.51 -7.00
C MET A 433 -9.58 -20.38 -6.75
N LEU A 434 -9.06 -19.16 -6.68
CA LEU A 434 -9.86 -17.93 -6.62
C LEU A 434 -9.68 -17.16 -7.92
N LYS A 435 -10.76 -16.93 -8.66
CA LYS A 435 -10.77 -16.04 -9.84
C LYS A 435 -10.95 -14.59 -9.41
N GLN A 436 -10.31 -13.67 -10.14
CA GLN A 436 -10.55 -12.24 -9.95
C GLN A 436 -12.03 -11.91 -10.22
N SER A 437 -12.74 -11.43 -9.20
CA SER A 437 -14.12 -10.96 -9.30
C SER A 437 -14.36 -9.80 -8.33
N GLY A 438 -15.35 -8.95 -8.61
CA GLY A 438 -15.67 -7.80 -7.75
C GLY A 438 -16.23 -8.17 -6.36
N ASN A 439 -16.63 -9.43 -6.14
CA ASN A 439 -17.22 -9.90 -4.88
C ASN A 439 -16.43 -11.04 -4.21
N ASN A 440 -15.27 -11.46 -4.77
CA ASN A 440 -14.47 -12.60 -4.31
C ASN A 440 -15.26 -13.90 -4.10
N ASP A 441 -16.26 -14.15 -4.95
CA ASP A 441 -17.23 -15.25 -4.87
C ASP A 441 -16.97 -16.36 -5.91
N GLN A 442 -15.88 -16.26 -6.66
CA GLN A 442 -15.51 -17.22 -7.70
C GLN A 442 -14.41 -18.16 -7.16
N ILE A 443 -14.83 -19.06 -6.28
CA ILE A 443 -13.97 -20.00 -5.54
C ILE A 443 -14.23 -21.42 -6.07
N PHE A 444 -13.16 -22.14 -6.42
CA PHE A 444 -13.26 -23.47 -7.03
C PHE A 444 -12.32 -24.48 -6.37
N ILE A 445 -12.73 -25.74 -6.31
CA ILE A 445 -11.85 -26.89 -6.09
C ILE A 445 -11.84 -27.68 -7.40
N VAL A 446 -10.68 -27.76 -8.05
CA VAL A 446 -10.50 -28.43 -9.35
C VAL A 446 -9.42 -29.50 -9.26
N GLY A 447 -9.42 -30.47 -10.18
CA GLY A 447 -8.31 -31.40 -10.30
C GLY A 447 -7.01 -30.69 -10.73
N ALA A 448 -5.90 -31.05 -10.09
CA ALA A 448 -4.58 -30.61 -10.49
C ALA A 448 -4.22 -31.30 -11.82
N GLY A 449 -3.89 -30.50 -12.83
CA GLY A 449 -3.52 -31.03 -14.15
C GLY A 449 -2.87 -29.97 -15.03
N LYS A 450 -2.93 -30.18 -16.34
CA LYS A 450 -2.32 -29.28 -17.34
C LYS A 450 -3.12 -27.99 -17.59
N GLN A 451 -4.45 -28.06 -17.49
CA GLN A 451 -5.36 -26.98 -17.86
C GLN A 451 -6.57 -26.94 -16.93
N PHE A 452 -7.13 -25.76 -16.74
CA PHE A 452 -8.36 -25.58 -15.98
C PHE A 452 -9.53 -26.34 -16.64
N PRO A 453 -10.36 -27.05 -15.85
CA PRO A 453 -11.50 -27.80 -16.39
C PRO A 453 -12.46 -26.92 -17.21
N SER A 454 -12.92 -27.44 -18.36
CA SER A 454 -13.90 -26.74 -19.20
C SER A 454 -15.31 -26.73 -18.60
N ASP A 455 -15.65 -27.77 -17.84
CA ASP A 455 -16.86 -27.85 -17.02
C ASP A 455 -16.48 -27.60 -15.55
N THR A 456 -17.17 -26.66 -14.91
CA THR A 456 -16.95 -26.26 -13.52
C THR A 456 -18.21 -26.32 -12.65
N THR A 457 -19.25 -27.00 -13.14
CA THR A 457 -20.57 -27.04 -12.50
C THR A 457 -20.51 -27.56 -11.05
N ASP A 458 -19.75 -28.62 -10.80
CA ASP A 458 -19.61 -29.27 -9.48
C ASP A 458 -18.28 -28.92 -8.77
N GLN A 459 -17.57 -27.93 -9.29
CA GLN A 459 -16.25 -27.51 -8.81
C GLN A 459 -16.30 -26.15 -8.11
N LYS A 460 -17.40 -25.40 -8.25
CA LYS A 460 -17.57 -24.09 -7.61
C LYS A 460 -18.12 -24.26 -6.19
N ALA A 461 -17.49 -23.62 -5.22
CA ALA A 461 -18.00 -23.60 -3.85
C ALA A 461 -19.27 -22.73 -3.76
N ASP A 462 -20.34 -23.27 -3.17
CA ASP A 462 -21.57 -22.51 -2.97
C ASP A 462 -21.50 -21.64 -1.71
N VAL A 463 -21.28 -20.35 -1.93
CA VAL A 463 -21.25 -19.32 -0.89
C VAL A 463 -22.49 -18.42 -0.89
N SER A 464 -23.46 -18.71 -1.76
CA SER A 464 -24.62 -17.84 -2.00
C SER A 464 -25.54 -17.73 -0.77
N ALA A 465 -25.63 -18.82 -0.01
CA ALA A 465 -26.38 -18.92 1.23
C ALA A 465 -25.72 -18.19 2.42
N TRP A 466 -24.43 -17.81 2.32
CA TRP A 466 -23.75 -17.18 3.44
C TRP A 466 -24.27 -15.75 3.65
N LYS A 467 -24.83 -15.52 4.84
CA LYS A 467 -25.33 -14.24 5.33
C LYS A 467 -24.87 -14.11 6.77
N LEU A 468 -24.26 -12.99 7.13
CA LEU A 468 -23.83 -12.75 8.50
C LEU A 468 -24.80 -11.77 9.18
N ARG A 469 -25.30 -12.16 10.35
CA ARG A 469 -25.95 -11.21 11.26
C ARG A 469 -24.88 -10.40 11.96
N ILE A 470 -24.93 -9.09 11.82
CA ILE A 470 -24.05 -8.15 12.51
C ILE A 470 -24.86 -7.46 13.58
N ASP A 471 -24.42 -7.60 14.84
CA ASP A 471 -24.77 -6.71 15.94
C ASP A 471 -23.70 -5.59 15.94
N PRO A 472 -24.05 -4.36 15.53
CA PRO A 472 -23.07 -3.29 15.40
C PRO A 472 -22.39 -2.93 16.73
N GLN A 473 -23.11 -2.97 17.85
CA GLN A 473 -22.55 -2.59 19.15
C GLN A 473 -21.51 -3.60 19.62
N GLN A 474 -21.78 -4.90 19.44
CA GLN A 474 -20.80 -5.95 19.74
C GLN A 474 -19.62 -5.91 18.76
N GLU A 475 -19.87 -5.72 17.46
CA GLU A 475 -18.80 -5.64 16.47
C GLU A 475 -17.88 -4.45 16.76
N TRP A 476 -18.41 -3.27 17.08
CA TRP A 476 -17.59 -2.09 17.37
C TRP A 476 -16.71 -2.24 18.60
N GLN A 477 -17.15 -2.98 19.62
CA GLN A 477 -16.30 -3.34 20.77
C GLN A 477 -15.11 -4.21 20.33
N GLN A 478 -15.36 -5.19 19.47
CA GLN A 478 -14.31 -6.04 18.91
C GLN A 478 -13.34 -5.22 18.04
N LEU A 479 -13.84 -4.38 17.12
CA LEU A 479 -13.01 -3.52 16.26
C LEU A 479 -12.14 -2.55 17.09
N PHE A 480 -12.67 -2.03 18.21
CA PHE A 480 -11.91 -1.21 19.15
C PHE A 480 -10.76 -2.00 19.79
N HIS A 481 -11.04 -3.19 20.30
CA HIS A 481 -10.04 -4.07 20.90
C HIS A 481 -8.93 -4.45 19.90
N ASP A 482 -9.31 -4.78 18.68
CA ASP A 482 -8.39 -5.14 17.59
C ASP A 482 -7.49 -3.96 17.20
N ALA A 483 -8.04 -2.74 17.08
CA ALA A 483 -7.25 -1.54 16.82
C ALA A 483 -6.25 -1.25 17.96
N TRP A 484 -6.65 -1.51 19.21
CA TRP A 484 -5.79 -1.37 20.39
C TRP A 484 -4.64 -2.38 20.38
N LEU A 485 -4.92 -3.65 20.07
CA LEU A 485 -3.90 -4.70 19.91
C LEU A 485 -2.92 -4.35 18.78
N MET A 486 -3.41 -3.92 17.62
CA MET A 486 -2.56 -3.55 16.48
C MET A 486 -1.56 -2.45 16.85
N HIS A 487 -1.98 -1.42 17.59
CA HIS A 487 -1.06 -0.37 18.00
C HIS A 487 -0.07 -0.87 19.05
N ARG A 488 -0.51 -1.66 20.04
CA ARG A 488 0.40 -2.24 21.03
C ARG A 488 1.49 -3.09 20.37
N ASP A 489 1.10 -3.89 19.39
CA ASP A 489 1.97 -4.92 18.82
C ASP A 489 2.90 -4.37 17.74
N TYR A 490 2.42 -3.41 16.94
CA TYR A 490 3.12 -2.99 15.72
C TYR A 490 3.78 -1.62 15.83
N PHE A 491 3.50 -0.85 16.88
CA PHE A 491 4.08 0.46 17.04
C PHE A 491 5.59 0.37 17.27
N TYR A 492 6.33 1.27 16.62
CA TYR A 492 7.79 1.18 16.55
C TYR A 492 8.49 1.21 17.91
N ASP A 493 7.90 1.87 18.90
CA ASP A 493 8.43 1.97 20.25
C ASP A 493 7.59 1.11 21.20
N LYS A 494 8.17 0.02 21.70
CA LYS A 494 7.53 -0.89 22.67
C LYS A 494 7.12 -0.19 23.97
N ALA A 495 7.78 0.93 24.33
CA ALA A 495 7.41 1.74 25.47
C ALA A 495 6.23 2.70 25.19
N MET A 496 5.67 2.67 23.97
CA MET A 496 4.54 3.50 23.54
C MET A 496 4.79 5.00 23.76
N ARG A 497 6.04 5.46 23.58
CA ARG A 497 6.50 6.83 23.89
C ARG A 497 6.23 7.26 25.34
N GLY A 498 6.15 6.31 26.26
CA GLY A 498 5.84 6.54 27.67
C GLY A 498 4.34 6.60 28.00
N VAL A 499 3.45 6.35 27.03
CA VAL A 499 2.00 6.27 27.27
C VAL A 499 1.64 4.92 27.87
N ASP A 500 0.90 4.91 28.99
CA ASP A 500 0.29 3.68 29.51
C ASP A 500 -0.85 3.23 28.57
N TRP A 501 -0.50 2.35 27.65
CA TRP A 501 -1.43 1.90 26.62
C TRP A 501 -2.59 1.06 27.18
N ALA A 502 -2.38 0.34 28.29
CA ALA A 502 -3.46 -0.39 28.96
C ALA A 502 -4.46 0.59 29.60
N ALA A 503 -3.97 1.66 30.22
CA ALA A 503 -4.84 2.74 30.73
C ALA A 503 -5.61 3.44 29.60
N MET A 504 -5.01 3.61 28.40
CA MET A 504 -5.73 4.19 27.26
C MET A 504 -6.91 3.32 26.82
N LYS A 505 -6.77 1.99 26.83
CA LYS A 505 -7.91 1.08 26.60
C LYS A 505 -9.05 1.35 27.58
N GLN A 506 -8.73 1.38 28.87
CA GLN A 506 -9.71 1.59 29.95
C GLN A 506 -10.42 2.95 29.83
N LYS A 507 -9.69 3.98 29.39
CA LYS A 507 -10.20 5.33 29.16
C LYS A 507 -11.17 5.42 27.99
N TYR A 508 -10.86 4.79 26.85
CA TYR A 508 -11.61 4.96 25.61
C TYR A 508 -12.68 3.89 25.35
N GLN A 509 -12.50 2.66 25.84
CA GLN A 509 -13.44 1.55 25.59
C GLN A 509 -14.88 1.85 26.04
N PRO A 510 -15.14 2.50 27.20
CA PRO A 510 -16.51 2.83 27.60
C PRO A 510 -17.22 3.78 26.63
N LEU A 511 -16.49 4.58 25.86
CA LEU A 511 -17.08 5.50 24.88
C LEU A 511 -17.68 4.75 23.68
N VAL A 512 -17.20 3.54 23.38
CA VAL A 512 -17.75 2.70 22.31
C VAL A 512 -19.21 2.32 22.58
N ALA A 513 -19.62 2.21 23.85
CA ALA A 513 -21.02 1.95 24.19
C ALA A 513 -21.97 3.13 23.91
N ARG A 514 -21.42 4.32 23.63
CA ARG A 514 -22.18 5.56 23.39
C ARG A 514 -22.36 5.88 21.91
N ILE A 515 -21.65 5.19 21.02
CA ILE A 515 -21.70 5.50 19.59
C ILE A 515 -22.94 4.90 18.94
N THR A 516 -23.37 5.53 17.86
CA THR A 516 -24.59 5.24 17.10
C THR A 516 -24.33 5.03 15.61
N ASP A 517 -23.11 5.34 15.14
CA ASP A 517 -22.67 5.15 13.75
C ASP A 517 -21.20 4.71 13.67
N ARG A 518 -20.84 3.97 12.62
CA ARG A 518 -19.47 3.49 12.41
C ARG A 518 -18.44 4.61 12.25
N ALA A 519 -18.83 5.78 11.74
CA ALA A 519 -17.94 6.95 11.65
C ALA A 519 -17.58 7.51 13.03
N GLU A 520 -18.44 7.35 14.04
CA GLU A 520 -18.14 7.73 15.43
C GLU A 520 -17.12 6.79 16.05
N LEU A 521 -17.12 5.49 15.68
CA LEU A 521 -16.03 4.59 16.05
C LEU A 521 -14.69 5.08 15.50
N ASN A 522 -14.65 5.58 14.26
CA ASN A 522 -13.41 6.16 13.71
C ASN A 522 -12.93 7.38 14.53
N ASP A 523 -13.85 8.20 15.06
CA ASP A 523 -13.50 9.30 15.95
C ASP A 523 -12.93 8.79 17.29
N VAL A 524 -13.55 7.80 17.92
CA VAL A 524 -13.05 7.18 19.17
C VAL A 524 -11.68 6.53 18.96
N LEU A 525 -11.52 5.75 17.90
CA LEU A 525 -10.23 5.16 17.53
C LEU A 525 -9.19 6.25 17.29
N GLY A 526 -9.52 7.29 16.51
CA GLY A 526 -8.60 8.39 16.23
C GLY A 526 -8.22 9.20 17.48
N GLN A 527 -9.12 9.32 18.46
CA GLN A 527 -8.79 9.89 19.77
C GLN A 527 -7.82 8.98 20.54
N MET A 528 -8.09 7.68 20.64
CA MET A 528 -7.22 6.71 21.33
C MET A 528 -5.81 6.66 20.72
N THR A 529 -5.71 6.55 19.39
CA THR A 529 -4.41 6.46 18.71
C THR A 529 -3.68 7.81 18.71
N GLY A 530 -4.41 8.92 18.80
CA GLY A 530 -3.87 10.27 18.91
C GLY A 530 -3.07 10.53 20.19
N GLU A 531 -3.30 9.74 21.26
CA GLU A 531 -2.53 9.82 22.52
C GLU A 531 -1.03 9.56 22.33
N LEU A 532 -0.66 8.82 21.27
CA LEU A 532 0.73 8.55 20.93
C LEU A 532 1.42 9.76 20.29
N ASN A 533 0.65 10.76 19.83
CA ASN A 533 1.12 11.98 19.19
C ASN A 533 2.08 11.71 18.01
N VAL A 534 1.65 10.86 17.07
CA VAL A 534 2.41 10.47 15.87
C VAL A 534 1.56 10.67 14.61
N LEU A 535 2.08 11.42 13.63
CA LEU A 535 1.34 11.89 12.46
C LEU A 535 0.92 10.78 11.47
N HIS A 536 1.70 9.71 11.39
CA HIS A 536 1.42 8.56 10.51
C HIS A 536 0.51 7.48 11.13
N SER A 537 0.03 7.70 12.35
CA SER A 537 -1.02 6.87 12.95
C SER A 537 -2.39 7.42 12.53
N GLN A 538 -3.10 6.68 11.68
CA GLN A 538 -4.27 7.19 10.96
C GLN A 538 -5.44 6.21 11.03
N VAL A 539 -6.65 6.76 11.18
CA VAL A 539 -7.89 5.98 11.23
C VAL A 539 -8.84 6.42 10.12
N TYR A 540 -9.34 5.48 9.31
CA TYR A 540 -10.32 5.78 8.25
C TYR A 540 -11.02 4.52 7.72
N GLY A 541 -12.11 4.76 6.98
CA GLY A 541 -12.85 3.71 6.26
C GLY A 541 -13.74 2.87 7.17
N GLY A 542 -13.94 1.61 6.78
CA GLY A 542 -14.86 0.69 7.44
C GLY A 542 -16.20 0.59 6.71
N ASP A 543 -17.13 -0.13 7.32
CA ASP A 543 -18.50 -0.27 6.82
C ASP A 543 -19.34 0.94 7.21
N THR A 544 -19.05 2.08 6.57
CA THR A 544 -19.85 3.30 6.71
C THR A 544 -21.00 3.30 5.71
N PRO A 545 -22.17 3.88 6.04
CA PRO A 545 -23.31 3.95 5.15
C PRO A 545 -22.94 4.45 3.75
N GLN A 546 -23.40 3.73 2.72
CA GLN A 546 -23.20 4.09 1.31
C GLN A 546 -24.54 4.49 0.68
N GLU A 547 -24.51 5.49 -0.19
CA GLU A 547 -25.67 5.92 -0.98
C GLU A 547 -25.41 5.65 -2.47
N PRO A 548 -25.62 4.41 -2.96
CA PRO A 548 -25.27 4.02 -4.33
C PRO A 548 -26.07 4.81 -5.39
N ASP A 549 -27.27 5.28 -5.05
CA ASP A 549 -28.14 6.04 -5.95
C ASP A 549 -27.89 7.55 -5.88
N ARG A 550 -26.92 8.01 -5.08
CA ARG A 550 -26.57 9.43 -4.98
C ARG A 550 -26.09 9.93 -6.34
N PRO A 551 -26.73 10.97 -6.92
CA PRO A 551 -26.29 11.51 -8.20
C PRO A 551 -24.83 11.98 -8.14
N ALA A 552 -24.03 11.50 -9.08
CA ALA A 552 -22.61 11.83 -9.15
C ALA A 552 -22.43 13.22 -9.80
N PRO A 553 -21.71 14.15 -9.16
CA PRO A 553 -21.41 15.45 -9.74
C PRO A 553 -20.46 15.31 -10.94
N ALA A 554 -20.60 16.22 -11.91
CA ALA A 554 -19.72 16.34 -13.05
C ALA A 554 -19.31 17.81 -13.28
N SER A 555 -18.16 18.00 -13.91
CA SER A 555 -17.56 19.32 -14.17
C SER A 555 -17.20 19.49 -15.64
N LEU A 556 -17.21 20.74 -16.11
CA LEU A 556 -16.76 21.15 -17.43
C LEU A 556 -15.25 21.48 -17.48
N GLY A 557 -14.55 21.41 -16.33
CA GLY A 557 -13.11 21.75 -16.23
C GLY A 557 -12.83 23.23 -16.46
N ALA A 558 -13.65 24.08 -15.87
CA ALA A 558 -13.49 25.53 -15.88
C ALA A 558 -13.89 26.13 -14.53
N ASN A 559 -13.43 27.36 -14.30
CA ASN A 559 -14.00 28.23 -13.28
C ASN A 559 -15.22 28.94 -13.89
N LEU A 560 -16.36 28.88 -13.20
CA LEU A 560 -17.64 29.41 -13.67
C LEU A 560 -18.10 30.49 -12.70
N LEU A 561 -18.53 31.63 -13.23
CA LEU A 561 -18.97 32.77 -12.43
C LEU A 561 -20.43 33.10 -12.74
N GLN A 562 -21.20 33.36 -11.69
CA GLN A 562 -22.55 33.91 -11.85
C GLN A 562 -22.43 35.41 -12.17
N THR A 563 -22.97 35.82 -13.32
CA THR A 563 -23.15 37.22 -13.71
C THR A 563 -24.64 37.55 -13.84
N ASP A 564 -24.95 38.82 -14.08
CA ASP A 564 -26.30 39.28 -14.42
C ASP A 564 -26.79 38.73 -15.78
N GLU A 565 -25.87 38.38 -16.68
CA GLU A 565 -26.16 37.83 -18.02
C GLU A 565 -26.34 36.31 -18.01
N GLY A 566 -25.95 35.62 -16.92
CA GLY A 566 -26.07 34.17 -16.77
C GLY A 566 -24.82 33.55 -16.14
N VAL A 567 -24.54 32.29 -16.47
CA VAL A 567 -23.31 31.61 -16.01
C VAL A 567 -22.20 31.81 -17.02
N GLN A 568 -21.18 32.59 -16.67
CA GLN A 568 -20.03 32.84 -17.54
C GLN A 568 -18.92 31.81 -17.34
N ILE A 569 -18.27 31.40 -18.43
CA ILE A 569 -16.99 30.69 -18.40
C ILE A 569 -15.88 31.71 -18.08
N ALA A 570 -15.52 31.82 -16.79
CA ALA A 570 -14.55 32.82 -16.34
C ALA A 570 -13.11 32.46 -16.75
N SER A 571 -12.72 31.20 -16.58
CA SER A 571 -11.43 30.68 -17.05
C SER A 571 -11.51 29.18 -17.29
N ILE A 572 -10.85 28.66 -18.33
CA ILE A 572 -10.79 27.22 -18.58
C ILE A 572 -9.47 26.66 -18.03
N TYR A 573 -9.50 25.52 -17.34
CA TYR A 573 -8.30 24.94 -16.75
C TYR A 573 -7.30 24.53 -17.84
N GLN A 574 -6.09 25.07 -17.78
CA GLN A 574 -5.03 24.79 -18.74
C GLN A 574 -4.39 23.41 -18.52
N TYR A 575 -3.68 22.95 -19.54
CA TYR A 575 -2.95 21.69 -19.56
C TYR A 575 -1.72 21.81 -20.46
N ASP A 576 -0.86 20.79 -20.46
CA ASP A 576 0.24 20.68 -21.41
C ASP A 576 -0.28 20.25 -22.80
N ASN A 577 -0.16 21.13 -23.79
CA ASN A 577 -0.69 20.94 -25.14
C ASN A 577 -0.10 19.70 -25.85
N GLU A 578 1.10 19.26 -25.47
CA GLU A 578 1.74 18.03 -25.98
C GLU A 578 1.10 16.74 -25.41
N VAL A 579 0.19 16.87 -24.43
CA VAL A 579 -0.54 15.76 -23.80
C VAL A 579 -2.06 15.98 -23.91
N PRO A 580 -2.64 15.95 -25.12
CA PRO A 580 -4.06 16.27 -25.36
C PRO A 580 -5.03 15.34 -24.61
N ALA A 581 -4.60 14.16 -24.18
CA ALA A 581 -5.40 13.28 -23.32
C ALA A 581 -5.72 13.90 -21.94
N LYS A 582 -4.92 14.87 -21.47
CA LYS A 582 -5.11 15.62 -20.22
C LYS A 582 -5.94 16.91 -20.40
N ALA A 583 -6.36 17.23 -21.63
CA ALA A 583 -7.11 18.46 -21.89
C ALA A 583 -8.43 18.53 -21.10
N SER A 584 -8.69 19.71 -20.53
CA SER A 584 -9.98 20.04 -19.93
C SER A 584 -11.12 19.84 -20.93
N PRO A 585 -12.33 19.44 -20.50
CA PRO A 585 -13.45 19.18 -21.41
C PRO A 585 -13.71 20.28 -22.43
N LEU A 586 -13.66 21.55 -22.00
CA LEU A 586 -13.91 22.70 -22.86
C LEU A 586 -12.75 23.08 -23.80
N LEU A 587 -11.54 22.53 -23.58
CA LEU A 587 -10.39 22.70 -24.48
C LEU A 587 -10.14 21.48 -25.38
N LYS A 588 -11.00 20.45 -25.31
CA LYS A 588 -10.81 19.28 -26.17
C LYS A 588 -11.03 19.65 -27.64
N PRO A 589 -10.23 19.07 -28.56
CA PRO A 589 -10.47 19.21 -29.99
C PRO A 589 -11.92 18.86 -30.35
N GLY A 590 -12.59 19.77 -31.06
CA GLY A 590 -14.00 19.63 -31.44
C GLY A 590 -15.01 20.25 -30.47
N THR A 591 -14.57 20.81 -29.34
CA THR A 591 -15.40 21.64 -28.45
C THR A 591 -15.18 23.13 -28.78
N ASP A 592 -16.23 23.84 -29.21
CA ASP A 592 -16.18 25.29 -29.45
C ASP A 592 -16.72 26.04 -28.24
N ALA A 593 -15.85 26.24 -27.25
CA ALA A 593 -16.10 27.04 -26.05
C ALA A 593 -14.89 27.93 -25.77
N LYS A 594 -15.14 29.14 -25.28
CA LYS A 594 -14.09 30.12 -24.94
C LYS A 594 -14.38 30.76 -23.59
N GLU A 595 -13.32 31.25 -22.97
CA GLU A 595 -13.43 32.16 -21.84
C GLU A 595 -14.26 33.38 -22.25
N GLY A 596 -15.17 33.81 -21.38
CA GLY A 596 -16.13 34.88 -21.64
C GLY A 596 -17.51 34.41 -22.14
N ASP A 597 -17.62 33.20 -22.73
CA ASP A 597 -18.91 32.68 -23.19
C ASP A 597 -19.91 32.51 -22.03
N ILE A 598 -21.19 32.82 -22.27
CA ILE A 598 -22.28 32.58 -21.33
C ILE A 598 -22.91 31.22 -21.62
N ILE A 599 -23.00 30.35 -20.62
CA ILE A 599 -23.70 29.07 -20.72
C ILE A 599 -25.20 29.32 -20.64
N THR A 600 -25.89 29.09 -21.75
CA THR A 600 -27.33 29.33 -21.90
C THR A 600 -28.16 28.07 -21.76
N SER A 601 -27.60 26.88 -22.04
CA SER A 601 -28.32 25.61 -21.85
C SER A 601 -27.42 24.38 -21.69
N ILE A 602 -27.96 23.35 -21.04
CA ILE A 602 -27.38 22.00 -20.93
C ILE A 602 -28.42 21.00 -21.45
N ASN A 603 -28.10 20.25 -22.50
CA ASN A 603 -29.03 19.34 -23.18
C ASN A 603 -30.36 20.02 -23.55
N ALA A 604 -30.25 21.22 -24.15
CA ALA A 604 -31.35 22.10 -24.52
C ALA A 604 -32.25 22.58 -23.37
N ARG A 605 -31.88 22.32 -22.11
CA ARG A 605 -32.54 22.90 -20.93
C ARG A 605 -31.90 24.26 -20.61
N PRO A 606 -32.68 25.35 -20.56
CA PRO A 606 -32.14 26.68 -20.22
C PRO A 606 -31.42 26.68 -18.87
N ILE A 607 -30.33 27.42 -18.78
CA ILE A 607 -29.52 27.61 -17.57
C ILE A 607 -29.33 29.11 -17.36
N ASN A 608 -29.74 29.61 -16.19
CA ASN A 608 -29.54 31.00 -15.78
C ASN A 608 -28.64 31.10 -14.55
N THR A 609 -28.58 30.03 -13.74
CA THR A 609 -27.81 30.02 -12.50
C THR A 609 -26.79 28.89 -12.38
N LEU A 610 -25.75 29.11 -11.58
CA LEU A 610 -24.79 28.06 -11.20
C LEU A 610 -25.48 26.85 -10.55
N ALA A 611 -26.54 27.06 -9.79
CA ALA A 611 -27.30 25.97 -9.16
C ALA A 611 -27.98 25.08 -10.21
N GLU A 612 -28.65 25.70 -11.18
CA GLU A 612 -29.28 24.99 -12.31
C GLU A 612 -28.24 24.24 -13.15
N LEU A 613 -27.09 24.87 -13.43
CA LEU A 613 -25.99 24.23 -14.17
C LEU A 613 -25.50 22.96 -13.45
N ASN A 614 -25.19 23.09 -12.16
CA ASN A 614 -24.69 21.97 -11.36
C ASN A 614 -25.72 20.83 -11.29
N GLN A 615 -27.01 21.15 -11.18
CA GLN A 615 -28.07 20.16 -11.20
C GLN A 615 -28.19 19.46 -12.56
N ALA A 616 -28.06 20.21 -13.66
CA ALA A 616 -28.14 19.65 -15.01
C ALA A 616 -26.95 18.73 -15.37
N LEU A 617 -25.79 18.93 -14.74
CA LEU A 617 -24.59 18.12 -14.93
C LEU A 617 -24.54 16.83 -14.09
N LEU A 618 -25.47 16.62 -13.16
CA LEU A 618 -25.53 15.39 -12.37
C LEU A 618 -25.61 14.15 -13.28
N ASN A 619 -24.75 13.16 -13.01
CA ASN A 619 -24.59 11.91 -13.76
C ASN A 619 -24.16 12.07 -15.23
N GLN A 620 -23.63 13.23 -15.63
CA GLN A 620 -23.19 13.49 -17.02
C GLN A 620 -21.70 13.21 -17.26
N ALA A 621 -20.93 12.81 -16.24
CA ALA A 621 -19.52 12.51 -16.41
C ALA A 621 -19.30 11.39 -17.45
N GLY A 622 -18.41 11.65 -18.42
CA GLY A 622 -18.09 10.73 -19.52
C GLY A 622 -19.16 10.59 -20.61
N ARG A 623 -20.26 11.34 -20.53
CA ARG A 623 -21.35 11.33 -21.51
C ARG A 623 -21.31 12.56 -22.40
N GLN A 624 -21.86 12.47 -23.60
CA GLN A 624 -22.06 13.64 -24.45
C GLN A 624 -23.10 14.56 -23.82
N VAL A 625 -22.75 15.84 -23.73
CA VAL A 625 -23.65 16.92 -23.31
C VAL A 625 -23.68 17.97 -24.40
N LEU A 626 -24.87 18.34 -24.85
CA LEU A 626 -25.07 19.50 -25.73
C LEU A 626 -25.01 20.78 -24.88
N LEU A 627 -23.95 21.54 -25.04
CA LEU A 627 -23.74 22.82 -24.37
C LEU A 627 -24.22 23.94 -25.30
N GLY A 628 -25.22 24.71 -24.85
CA GLY A 628 -25.60 25.96 -25.48
C GLY A 628 -24.82 27.11 -24.86
N LEU A 629 -24.26 27.96 -25.72
CA LEU A 629 -23.41 29.08 -25.35
C LEU A 629 -23.92 30.35 -26.04
N SER A 630 -23.64 31.51 -25.44
CA SER A 630 -23.72 32.81 -26.09
C SER A 630 -22.36 33.47 -26.08
N ARG A 631 -21.90 33.91 -27.26
CA ARG A 631 -20.64 34.62 -27.46
C ARG A 631 -20.94 35.93 -28.17
N ASN A 632 -20.66 37.05 -27.52
CA ASN A 632 -20.95 38.40 -28.06
C ASN A 632 -22.42 38.57 -28.52
N GLY A 633 -23.38 37.92 -27.84
CA GLY A 633 -24.80 37.93 -28.19
C GLY A 633 -25.23 36.91 -29.26
N GLU A 634 -24.30 36.21 -29.91
CA GLU A 634 -24.61 35.15 -30.87
C GLU A 634 -24.77 33.81 -30.16
N ALA A 635 -25.82 33.05 -30.52
CA ALA A 635 -26.06 31.72 -29.99
C ALA A 635 -25.22 30.67 -30.73
N LEU A 636 -24.53 29.82 -29.98
CA LEU A 636 -23.77 28.69 -30.53
C LEU A 636 -23.96 27.44 -29.68
N GLN A 637 -23.65 26.27 -30.27
CA GLN A 637 -23.80 24.98 -29.62
C GLN A 637 -22.56 24.12 -29.86
N THR A 638 -22.18 23.34 -28.86
CA THR A 638 -21.08 22.38 -28.98
C THR A 638 -21.33 21.13 -28.13
N ILE A 639 -20.64 20.03 -28.44
CA ILE A 639 -20.69 18.80 -27.66
C ILE A 639 -19.48 18.76 -26.74
N VAL A 640 -19.73 18.56 -25.45
CA VAL A 640 -18.70 18.40 -24.42
C VAL A 640 -18.86 17.07 -23.69
N TYR A 641 -17.77 16.55 -23.13
CA TYR A 641 -17.77 15.38 -22.25
C TYR A 641 -17.36 15.81 -20.84
N PRO A 642 -18.32 16.13 -19.95
CA PRO A 642 -18.02 16.48 -18.58
C PRO A 642 -17.23 15.38 -17.88
N VAL A 643 -16.49 15.74 -16.83
CA VAL A 643 -15.63 14.81 -16.08
C VAL A 643 -16.10 14.67 -14.64
N SER A 644 -15.67 13.60 -13.96
CA SER A 644 -15.96 13.41 -12.54
C SER A 644 -15.28 14.48 -11.66
N ASN A 645 -15.77 14.72 -10.46
CA ASN A 645 -15.10 15.59 -9.48
C ASN A 645 -13.65 15.17 -9.17
N ARG A 646 -13.34 13.87 -9.22
CA ARG A 646 -11.97 13.37 -9.03
C ARG A 646 -11.05 13.84 -10.17
N THR A 647 -11.55 13.81 -11.40
CA THR A 647 -10.83 14.30 -12.57
C THR A 647 -10.73 15.82 -12.56
N ASP A 648 -11.80 16.53 -12.20
CA ASP A 648 -11.79 18.00 -12.05
C ASP A 648 -10.70 18.48 -11.09
N ALA A 649 -10.55 17.83 -9.92
CA ALA A 649 -9.48 18.14 -8.98
C ALA A 649 -8.07 17.97 -9.60
N ARG A 650 -7.90 17.03 -10.54
CA ARG A 650 -6.65 16.86 -11.29
C ARG A 650 -6.45 17.91 -12.37
N LEU A 651 -7.52 18.37 -13.03
CA LEU A 651 -7.46 19.48 -13.99
C LEU A 651 -7.08 20.79 -13.30
N ARG A 652 -7.64 21.09 -12.12
CA ARG A 652 -7.25 22.27 -11.32
C ARG A 652 -5.78 22.23 -10.91
N TYR A 653 -5.30 21.06 -10.50
CA TYR A 653 -3.89 20.86 -10.21
C TYR A 653 -3.01 21.10 -11.45
N GLN A 654 -3.40 20.54 -12.59
CA GLN A 654 -2.67 20.72 -13.85
C GLN A 654 -2.65 22.19 -14.31
N ASP A 655 -3.76 22.90 -14.20
CA ASP A 655 -3.86 24.33 -14.49
C ASP A 655 -2.89 25.13 -13.61
N TRP A 656 -2.90 24.88 -12.29
CA TRP A 656 -1.98 25.52 -11.36
C TRP A 656 -0.51 25.24 -11.70
N THR A 657 -0.13 23.98 -11.94
CA THR A 657 1.26 23.65 -12.31
C THR A 657 1.67 24.25 -13.66
N THR A 658 0.74 24.29 -14.63
CA THR A 658 1.00 24.82 -15.98
C THR A 658 1.24 26.32 -15.90
N ARG A 659 0.41 27.05 -15.14
CA ARG A 659 0.56 28.50 -14.93
C ARG A 659 1.84 28.84 -14.19
N ASN A 660 2.20 28.07 -13.16
CA ASN A 660 3.47 28.29 -12.46
C ASN A 660 4.68 28.09 -13.39
N ARG A 661 4.66 27.02 -14.19
CA ARG A 661 5.71 26.77 -15.20
C ARG A 661 5.81 27.93 -16.20
N GLN A 662 4.67 28.40 -16.72
CA GLN A 662 4.64 29.55 -17.64
C GLN A 662 5.13 30.83 -16.96
N LYS A 663 4.79 31.07 -15.69
CA LYS A 663 5.27 32.23 -14.92
C LYS A 663 6.80 32.21 -14.79
N VAL A 664 7.38 31.06 -14.46
CA VAL A 664 8.83 30.88 -14.38
C VAL A 664 9.49 31.11 -15.74
N GLU A 665 9.00 30.47 -16.79
CA GLU A 665 9.54 30.61 -18.15
C GLU A 665 9.43 32.03 -18.71
N GLN A 666 8.36 32.75 -18.37
CA GLN A 666 8.18 34.16 -18.74
C GLN A 666 9.12 35.10 -17.97
N ALA A 667 9.43 34.77 -16.71
CA ALA A 667 10.36 35.55 -15.91
C ALA A 667 11.81 35.32 -16.34
N ASP A 668 12.18 34.06 -16.64
CA ASP A 668 13.48 33.68 -17.17
C ASP A 668 13.39 32.35 -17.93
N GLN A 669 13.74 32.37 -19.22
CA GLN A 669 13.73 31.16 -20.04
C GLN A 669 14.81 30.17 -19.64
N ASP A 670 15.86 30.58 -18.92
CA ASP A 670 16.95 29.73 -18.46
C ASP A 670 16.67 29.08 -17.10
N ILE A 671 15.46 29.23 -16.56
CA ILE A 671 14.99 28.55 -15.35
C ILE A 671 13.91 27.51 -15.71
N GLY A 672 14.12 26.26 -15.31
CA GLY A 672 13.12 25.20 -15.37
C GLY A 672 12.23 25.15 -14.13
N TYR A 673 11.03 24.59 -14.26
CA TYR A 673 10.11 24.34 -13.15
C TYR A 673 9.46 22.97 -13.28
N LEU A 674 9.41 22.23 -12.17
CA LEU A 674 8.56 21.06 -12.04
C LEU A 674 7.97 20.99 -10.62
N HIS A 675 6.77 20.43 -10.51
CA HIS A 675 6.13 20.19 -9.23
C HIS A 675 5.88 18.68 -9.03
N LEU A 676 6.14 18.19 -7.83
CA LEU A 676 5.87 16.81 -7.43
C LEU A 676 4.65 16.78 -6.51
N TYR A 677 3.55 16.21 -6.99
CA TYR A 677 2.28 16.15 -6.25
C TYR A 677 2.35 15.22 -5.05
N ALA A 678 3.10 14.15 -5.21
CA ALA A 678 3.39 13.12 -4.24
C ALA A 678 4.78 12.56 -4.55
N MET A 679 5.08 11.36 -4.07
CA MET A 679 6.32 10.64 -4.35
C MET A 679 5.99 9.23 -4.85
N GLY A 680 5.10 9.12 -5.85
CA GLY A 680 4.66 7.85 -6.42
C GLY A 680 5.01 7.67 -7.90
N SER A 681 4.50 6.59 -8.52
CA SER A 681 4.78 6.25 -9.93
C SER A 681 4.37 7.32 -10.94
N ASN A 682 3.31 8.07 -10.64
CA ASN A 682 2.89 9.21 -11.47
C ASN A 682 3.92 10.35 -11.39
N ASP A 683 4.48 10.59 -10.21
CA ASP A 683 5.50 11.62 -9.98
C ASP A 683 6.84 11.23 -10.62
N VAL A 684 7.18 9.93 -10.68
CA VAL A 684 8.30 9.44 -11.53
C VAL A 684 8.07 9.81 -12.99
N SER A 685 6.84 9.65 -13.48
CA SER A 685 6.47 9.95 -14.87
C SER A 685 6.47 11.46 -15.15
N ASP A 686 6.02 12.27 -14.19
CA ASP A 686 6.06 13.73 -14.28
C ASP A 686 7.51 14.23 -14.20
N PHE A 687 8.32 13.77 -13.25
CA PHE A 687 9.75 14.08 -13.16
C PHE A 687 10.48 13.73 -14.46
N ALA A 688 10.27 12.53 -15.01
CA ALA A 688 10.89 12.12 -16.27
C ALA A 688 10.56 13.05 -17.44
N ARG A 689 9.35 13.62 -17.47
CA ARG A 689 8.93 14.54 -18.53
C ARG A 689 9.54 15.93 -18.31
N GLU A 690 9.40 16.48 -17.11
CA GLU A 690 9.75 17.87 -16.84
C GLU A 690 11.26 18.05 -16.58
N PHE A 691 11.90 17.20 -15.77
CA PHE A 691 13.33 17.32 -15.45
C PHE A 691 14.19 17.22 -16.72
N TYR A 692 13.92 16.24 -17.59
CA TYR A 692 14.71 16.07 -18.81
C TYR A 692 14.36 17.06 -19.94
N ALA A 693 13.28 17.84 -19.79
CA ALA A 693 13.06 19.04 -20.60
C ALA A 693 13.90 20.22 -20.07
N ALA A 694 14.15 20.25 -18.75
CA ALA A 694 14.84 21.35 -18.07
C ALA A 694 16.33 21.11 -17.75
N TYR A 695 16.89 19.91 -17.89
CA TYR A 695 18.23 19.60 -17.35
C TYR A 695 19.39 20.41 -17.95
N LYS A 696 19.18 21.07 -19.10
CA LYS A 696 20.15 21.97 -19.75
C LYS A 696 20.01 23.44 -19.34
N LYS A 697 18.98 23.78 -18.57
CA LYS A 697 18.72 25.12 -18.06
C LYS A 697 19.74 25.48 -16.98
N ASP A 698 19.99 26.77 -16.79
CA ASP A 698 20.96 27.27 -15.81
C ASP A 698 20.39 27.33 -14.39
N GLY A 699 19.05 27.29 -14.26
CA GLY A 699 18.33 27.14 -13.01
C GLY A 699 17.23 26.08 -13.06
N LEU A 700 16.90 25.50 -11.91
CA LEU A 700 15.77 24.57 -11.76
C LEU A 700 15.05 24.81 -10.43
N ILE A 701 13.74 24.95 -10.48
CA ILE A 701 12.85 24.95 -9.31
C ILE A 701 12.16 23.58 -9.24
N ILE A 702 12.37 22.86 -8.13
CA ILE A 702 11.59 21.67 -7.79
C ILE A 702 10.63 22.04 -6.66
N ASP A 703 9.34 22.10 -7.00
CA ASP A 703 8.29 22.48 -6.05
C ASP A 703 7.66 21.23 -5.41
N VAL A 704 7.82 21.09 -4.09
CA VAL A 704 7.23 20.04 -3.26
C VAL A 704 6.24 20.58 -2.23
N ARG A 705 5.78 21.83 -2.40
CA ARG A 705 4.70 22.39 -1.58
C ARG A 705 3.47 21.51 -1.71
N ARG A 706 2.83 21.16 -0.58
CA ARG A 706 1.67 20.25 -0.54
C ARG A 706 1.92 18.84 -1.08
N ASN A 707 3.17 18.41 -1.20
CA ASN A 707 3.52 17.05 -1.59
C ASN A 707 2.96 16.05 -0.57
N ARG A 708 2.33 14.96 -1.06
CA ARG A 708 1.59 14.00 -0.23
C ARG A 708 2.39 12.77 0.22
N GLY A 709 3.69 12.73 -0.01
CA GLY A 709 4.56 11.61 0.33
C GLY A 709 4.46 10.44 -0.64
N GLY A 710 5.13 9.33 -0.30
CA GLY A 710 5.38 8.20 -1.18
C GLY A 710 6.71 7.54 -0.82
N ASN A 711 7.57 7.22 -1.79
CA ASN A 711 8.83 6.52 -1.55
C ASN A 711 9.84 6.61 -2.73
N ILE A 712 9.97 7.78 -3.37
CA ILE A 712 10.88 7.98 -4.51
C ILE A 712 11.93 9.07 -4.28
N ASP A 713 12.02 9.62 -3.06
CA ASP A 713 13.02 10.61 -2.65
C ASP A 713 14.45 10.25 -3.09
N SER A 714 14.90 9.04 -2.76
CA SER A 714 16.25 8.54 -3.05
C SER A 714 16.50 8.41 -4.55
N TRP A 715 15.48 7.99 -5.32
CA TRP A 715 15.53 7.90 -6.77
C TRP A 715 15.68 9.29 -7.42
N ILE A 716 15.10 10.34 -6.84
CA ILE A 716 15.27 11.71 -7.34
C ILE A 716 16.64 12.27 -6.94
N LEU A 717 17.02 12.10 -5.67
CA LEU A 717 18.29 12.58 -5.14
C LEU A 717 19.48 11.99 -5.91
N GLU A 718 19.44 10.71 -6.29
CA GLU A 718 20.51 10.11 -7.12
C GLU A 718 20.67 10.79 -8.49
N LYS A 719 19.62 11.36 -9.08
CA LYS A 719 19.72 12.09 -10.36
C LYS A 719 20.36 13.45 -10.16
N LEU A 720 20.04 14.12 -9.05
CA LEU A 720 20.56 15.44 -8.69
C LEU A 720 22.01 15.38 -8.19
N LEU A 721 22.45 14.25 -7.64
CA LEU A 721 23.83 14.04 -7.18
C LEU A 721 24.85 13.82 -8.31
N ARG A 722 24.40 13.66 -9.57
CA ARG A 722 25.29 13.43 -10.71
C ARG A 722 26.21 14.65 -10.94
N LYS A 723 27.48 14.40 -11.26
CA LYS A 723 28.49 15.44 -11.52
C LYS A 723 29.20 15.19 -12.84
N VAL A 724 29.41 16.27 -13.59
CA VAL A 724 30.20 16.24 -14.83
C VAL A 724 31.68 16.33 -14.47
N TRP A 725 32.44 15.28 -14.81
CA TRP A 725 33.90 15.25 -14.67
C TRP A 725 34.62 15.06 -16.01
N MET A 726 33.89 14.66 -17.06
CA MET A 726 34.41 14.55 -18.43
C MET A 726 33.28 14.81 -19.44
N PHE A 727 33.65 15.33 -20.61
CA PHE A 727 32.75 15.44 -21.76
C PHE A 727 33.43 15.01 -23.05
N TRP A 728 32.65 14.64 -24.07
CA TRP A 728 33.13 14.43 -25.44
C TRP A 728 32.28 15.20 -26.43
N THR A 729 32.91 15.65 -27.50
CA THR A 729 32.25 16.27 -28.64
C THR A 729 32.98 15.89 -29.93
N SER A 730 32.34 16.14 -31.08
CA SER A 730 32.94 16.00 -32.40
C SER A 730 32.63 17.26 -33.20
N GLY A 731 33.69 18.03 -33.51
CA GLY A 731 33.56 19.32 -34.20
C GLY A 731 32.68 20.30 -33.40
N ASN A 732 31.70 20.90 -34.08
CA ASN A 732 30.77 21.89 -33.49
C ASN A 732 29.51 21.26 -32.89
N ARG A 733 29.52 19.97 -32.54
CA ARG A 733 28.37 19.32 -31.90
C ARG A 733 28.28 19.72 -30.44
N GLU A 734 27.05 19.70 -29.91
CA GLU A 734 26.82 19.83 -28.48
C GLU A 734 27.62 18.76 -27.69
N PRO A 735 28.39 19.16 -26.67
CA PRO A 735 29.09 18.24 -25.80
C PRO A 735 28.16 17.26 -25.09
N ASN A 736 28.59 16.01 -24.99
CA ASN A 736 27.96 14.99 -24.16
C ASN A 736 28.77 14.81 -22.89
N THR A 737 28.10 14.63 -21.75
CA THR A 737 28.73 14.45 -20.45
C THR A 737 28.84 12.98 -20.07
N ASN A 738 29.87 12.63 -19.31
CA ASN A 738 30.15 11.27 -18.84
C ASN A 738 29.01 10.65 -18.03
N MET A 739 28.41 11.43 -17.12
CA MET A 739 27.11 11.13 -16.55
C MET A 739 26.08 11.81 -17.46
N GLN A 740 25.46 11.05 -18.38
CA GLN A 740 24.58 11.63 -19.40
C GLN A 740 23.38 12.32 -18.74
N GLN A 741 23.00 13.47 -19.30
CA GLN A 741 21.86 14.28 -18.85
C GLN A 741 21.99 14.74 -17.38
N THR A 742 23.23 15.06 -16.98
CA THR A 742 23.50 15.68 -15.68
C THR A 742 23.05 17.14 -15.70
N PHE A 743 22.23 17.53 -14.72
CA PHE A 743 21.91 18.93 -14.46
C PHE A 743 23.14 19.64 -13.88
N ARG A 744 23.52 20.79 -14.45
CA ARG A 744 24.72 21.57 -14.06
C ARG A 744 24.40 22.94 -13.49
N GLY A 745 23.12 23.33 -13.53
CA GLY A 745 22.63 24.62 -13.08
C GLY A 745 22.43 24.70 -11.57
N HIS A 746 21.85 25.80 -11.12
CA HIS A 746 21.49 26.05 -9.73
C HIS A 746 20.12 25.48 -9.40
N LEU A 747 19.98 24.82 -8.25
CA LEU A 747 18.73 24.22 -7.79
C LEU A 747 18.10 25.07 -6.68
N VAL A 748 16.78 25.23 -6.71
CA VAL A 748 15.96 25.65 -5.56
C VAL A 748 14.86 24.62 -5.32
N VAL A 749 14.59 24.32 -4.06
CA VAL A 749 13.44 23.49 -3.65
C VAL A 749 12.42 24.34 -2.90
N LEU A 750 11.17 24.30 -3.32
CA LEU A 750 10.06 24.94 -2.60
C LEU A 750 9.36 23.94 -1.69
N ALA A 751 9.19 24.29 -0.41
CA ALA A 751 8.47 23.45 0.56
C ALA A 751 7.55 24.32 1.45
N ASP A 752 6.44 23.74 1.90
CA ASP A 752 5.49 24.40 2.78
C ASP A 752 5.01 23.49 3.92
N GLN A 753 4.19 24.03 4.81
CA GLN A 753 3.59 23.31 5.95
C GLN A 753 2.70 22.13 5.57
N TYR A 754 2.45 21.91 4.27
CA TYR A 754 1.70 20.78 3.75
C TYR A 754 2.58 19.77 2.99
N THR A 755 3.88 20.05 2.83
CA THR A 755 4.87 19.05 2.40
C THR A 755 4.93 17.96 3.47
N TYR A 756 4.56 16.73 3.09
CA TYR A 756 4.27 15.65 4.01
C TYR A 756 5.08 14.38 3.68
N SER A 757 5.59 13.69 4.71
CA SER A 757 6.19 12.36 4.60
C SER A 757 7.38 12.33 3.64
N ASP A 758 7.36 11.53 2.58
CA ASP A 758 8.50 11.42 1.66
C ASP A 758 8.85 12.73 0.93
N GLY A 759 7.91 13.67 0.83
CA GLY A 759 8.21 15.04 0.43
C GLY A 759 9.17 15.73 1.39
N GLU A 760 9.03 15.47 2.70
CA GLU A 760 9.92 15.97 3.75
C GLU A 760 11.25 15.24 3.74
N THR A 761 11.26 13.92 3.48
CA THR A 761 12.50 13.15 3.30
C THR A 761 13.33 13.73 2.16
N PHE A 762 12.70 14.03 1.01
CA PHE A 762 13.37 14.70 -0.10
C PHE A 762 13.90 16.09 0.29
N THR A 763 13.09 16.93 0.95
CA THR A 763 13.52 18.26 1.44
C THR A 763 14.70 18.15 2.42
N ALA A 764 14.67 17.18 3.32
CA ALA A 764 15.77 16.91 4.25
C ALA A 764 17.04 16.47 3.51
N GLY A 765 16.91 15.58 2.53
CA GLY A 765 18.03 15.09 1.70
C GLY A 765 18.71 16.21 0.91
N VAL A 766 17.93 17.14 0.34
CA VAL A 766 18.44 18.32 -0.38
C VAL A 766 19.33 19.17 0.52
N LYS A 767 18.91 19.42 1.76
CA LYS A 767 19.70 20.18 2.75
C LYS A 767 20.92 19.40 3.24
N ALA A 768 20.73 18.13 3.60
CA ALA A 768 21.79 17.29 4.14
C ALA A 768 22.94 17.07 3.14
N MET A 769 22.65 17.09 1.84
CA MET A 769 23.62 16.88 0.76
C MET A 769 24.09 18.19 0.07
N ASP A 770 23.67 19.35 0.57
CA ASP A 770 24.02 20.68 0.02
C ASP A 770 23.71 20.80 -1.50
N LEU A 771 22.54 20.32 -1.94
CA LEU A 771 22.15 20.34 -3.35
C LEU A 771 21.63 21.72 -3.81
N GLY A 772 21.07 22.51 -2.90
CA GLY A 772 20.45 23.81 -3.14
C GLY A 772 19.62 24.24 -1.92
N PRO A 773 19.25 25.52 -1.80
CA PRO A 773 18.44 25.97 -0.68
C PRO A 773 16.99 25.48 -0.78
N VAL A 774 16.40 25.28 0.38
CA VAL A 774 14.95 25.15 0.55
C VAL A 774 14.36 26.53 0.86
N ILE A 775 13.39 26.96 0.07
CA ILE A 775 12.67 28.23 0.26
C ILE A 775 11.20 27.94 0.59
N GLY A 776 10.63 28.64 1.56
CA GLY A 776 9.21 28.57 1.89
C GLY A 776 8.93 28.49 3.39
N LYS A 777 8.19 27.47 3.84
CA LYS A 777 7.81 27.29 5.25
C LYS A 777 8.21 25.91 5.76
N GLN A 778 8.31 25.79 7.08
CA GLN A 778 8.59 24.53 7.76
C GLN A 778 7.57 23.45 7.37
N THR A 779 8.03 22.24 7.08
CA THR A 779 7.19 21.13 6.63
C THR A 779 6.34 20.51 7.74
N ALA A 780 5.47 19.54 7.41
CA ALA A 780 4.42 19.03 8.30
C ALA A 780 4.93 18.29 9.55
N GLY A 781 6.12 17.70 9.50
CA GLY A 781 6.73 16.93 10.57
C GLY A 781 6.31 15.47 10.63
N ALA A 782 5.94 14.85 9.51
CA ALA A 782 5.54 13.44 9.44
C ALA A 782 6.75 12.57 9.08
N GLY A 783 7.52 12.14 10.07
CA GLY A 783 8.83 11.51 9.95
C GLY A 783 8.88 10.03 10.29
N ILE A 784 7.74 9.33 10.41
CA ILE A 784 7.72 7.89 10.73
C ILE A 784 7.08 7.09 9.60
N TRP A 785 7.84 6.20 8.99
CA TRP A 785 7.35 5.34 7.93
C TRP A 785 6.36 4.30 8.49
N LEU A 786 5.45 3.88 7.62
CA LEU A 786 4.25 3.12 8.01
C LEU A 786 4.04 1.91 7.11
N ARG A 787 3.21 0.97 7.56
CA ARG A 787 2.70 -0.13 6.74
C ARG A 787 1.17 -0.10 6.68
N GLY A 788 0.61 -0.26 5.48
CA GLY A 788 -0.83 -0.17 5.22
C GLY A 788 -1.62 -1.48 5.45
N ARG A 789 -1.15 -2.36 6.35
CA ARG A 789 -1.66 -3.74 6.52
C ARG A 789 -2.69 -3.93 7.63
N ASN A 790 -2.84 -2.95 8.53
CA ASN A 790 -3.61 -3.06 9.77
C ASN A 790 -5.11 -2.80 9.56
N ARG A 791 -5.76 -3.74 8.85
CA ARG A 791 -7.20 -3.67 8.55
C ARG A 791 -8.06 -4.36 9.61
N LEU A 792 -9.12 -3.68 10.03
CA LEU A 792 -10.19 -4.17 10.89
C LEU A 792 -11.12 -5.14 10.11
N ALA A 793 -12.01 -5.87 10.79
CA ALA A 793 -12.81 -6.95 10.18
C ALA A 793 -13.75 -6.48 9.06
N ASP A 794 -14.60 -5.49 9.32
CA ASP A 794 -14.33 -4.09 8.97
C ASP A 794 -14.04 -3.68 7.50
N ASN A 795 -12.85 -4.03 7.03
CA ASN A 795 -12.05 -3.28 6.05
C ASN A 795 -11.68 -1.83 6.43
N GLY A 796 -12.07 -1.32 7.60
CA GLY A 796 -11.52 -0.10 8.18
C GLY A 796 -10.05 -0.22 8.51
N MET A 797 -9.36 0.91 8.66
CA MET A 797 -7.92 0.95 8.89
C MET A 797 -7.63 1.64 10.21
N ALA A 798 -6.80 0.99 11.04
CA ALA A 798 -6.13 1.58 12.20
C ALA A 798 -4.62 1.52 11.91
N ARG A 799 -4.15 2.42 11.05
CA ARG A 799 -2.78 2.43 10.54
C ARG A 799 -1.82 2.78 11.67
N VAL A 800 -0.73 2.01 11.78
CA VAL A 800 0.29 2.17 12.80
C VAL A 800 1.58 2.69 12.15
N ALA A 801 2.26 3.59 12.83
CA ALA A 801 3.58 4.07 12.46
C ALA A 801 4.64 3.07 12.98
N GLU A 802 5.46 2.50 12.09
CA GLU A 802 6.28 1.32 12.40
C GLU A 802 7.79 1.54 12.26
N LEU A 803 8.22 2.57 11.52
CA LEU A 803 9.61 2.71 11.06
C LEU A 803 10.12 4.16 11.28
N PRO A 804 10.75 4.46 12.43
CA PRO A 804 11.24 5.79 12.77
C PRO A 804 12.46 6.19 11.94
N VAL A 805 12.59 7.50 11.66
CA VAL A 805 13.70 8.05 10.87
C VAL A 805 14.73 8.73 11.76
N PHE A 806 16.01 8.46 11.49
CA PHE A 806 17.14 9.02 12.21
C PHE A 806 18.13 9.68 11.23
N ALA A 807 18.83 10.70 11.70
CA ALA A 807 20.03 11.21 11.04
C ALA A 807 21.19 10.20 11.17
N GLU A 808 22.26 10.39 10.39
CA GLU A 808 23.46 9.53 10.42
C GLU A 808 24.09 9.40 11.82
N ASP A 809 23.99 10.46 12.62
CA ASP A 809 24.50 10.51 14.00
C ASP A 809 23.55 9.86 15.04
N GLY A 810 22.44 9.26 14.60
CA GLY A 810 21.46 8.58 15.44
C GLY A 810 20.41 9.50 16.08
N ARG A 811 20.42 10.81 15.80
CA ARG A 811 19.33 11.70 16.29
C ARG A 811 18.02 11.36 15.60
N TRP A 812 16.94 11.33 16.38
CA TRP A 812 15.58 11.25 15.85
C TRP A 812 15.21 12.57 15.17
N ILE A 813 14.75 12.52 13.93
CA ILE A 813 14.52 13.70 13.09
C ILE A 813 13.13 13.70 12.45
N THR A 814 12.72 14.87 11.96
CA THR A 814 11.47 15.13 11.23
C THR A 814 10.19 14.99 12.05
N GLU A 815 9.94 13.87 12.72
CA GLU A 815 8.66 13.63 13.40
C GLU A 815 8.35 14.68 14.47
N GLY A 816 7.18 15.30 14.39
CA GLY A 816 6.69 16.31 15.33
C GLY A 816 7.35 17.70 15.19
N LEU A 817 8.29 17.86 14.26
CA LEU A 817 8.95 19.14 13.98
C LEU A 817 8.84 19.54 12.51
N GLY A 818 9.22 18.69 11.57
CA GLY A 818 9.37 19.02 10.16
C GLY A 818 10.74 19.61 9.82
N ILE A 819 10.94 19.94 8.55
CA ILE A 819 12.17 20.47 7.99
C ILE A 819 12.01 21.97 7.83
N ALA A 820 12.88 22.74 8.51
CA ALA A 820 12.91 24.19 8.37
C ALA A 820 13.52 24.60 7.01
N PRO A 821 13.00 25.64 6.35
CA PRO A 821 13.60 26.19 5.13
C PRO A 821 14.95 26.86 5.44
N ASP A 822 15.80 27.01 4.43
CA ASP A 822 17.01 27.86 4.52
C ASP A 822 16.65 29.34 4.38
N ILE A 823 15.62 29.63 3.58
CA ILE A 823 15.06 30.97 3.40
C ILE A 823 13.56 30.89 3.68
N GLU A 824 13.15 31.43 4.83
CA GLU A 824 11.74 31.45 5.21
C GLU A 824 10.99 32.55 4.45
N VAL A 825 9.97 32.15 3.69
CA VAL A 825 9.10 33.05 2.91
C VAL A 825 7.66 32.61 3.13
N ASP A 826 6.83 33.53 3.59
CA ASP A 826 5.41 33.26 3.84
C ASP A 826 4.54 33.70 2.67
N ASN A 827 3.58 32.84 2.32
CA ASN A 827 2.54 33.16 1.34
C ASN A 827 1.31 33.65 2.09
N LEU A 828 1.20 34.98 2.21
CA LEU A 828 0.13 35.61 2.98
C LEU A 828 -1.25 35.27 2.40
N PRO A 829 -2.23 34.87 3.22
CA PRO A 829 -3.51 34.35 2.74
C PRO A 829 -4.25 35.27 1.75
N TYR A 830 -4.26 36.59 2.00
CA TYR A 830 -4.90 37.55 1.11
C TYR A 830 -4.15 37.71 -0.22
N ALA A 831 -2.82 37.78 -0.19
CA ALA A 831 -1.99 37.87 -1.38
C ALA A 831 -2.15 36.62 -2.26
N THR A 832 -2.10 35.43 -1.66
CA THR A 832 -2.33 34.16 -2.37
C THR A 832 -3.74 34.05 -2.93
N PHE A 833 -4.76 34.55 -2.23
CA PHE A 833 -6.12 34.64 -2.77
C PHE A 833 -6.20 35.52 -4.01
N MET A 834 -5.42 36.60 -4.06
CA MET A 834 -5.32 37.50 -5.22
C MET A 834 -4.41 36.96 -6.35
N GLY A 835 -3.82 35.77 -6.18
CA GLY A 835 -2.98 35.12 -7.18
C GLY A 835 -1.47 35.39 -7.06
N GLU A 836 -1.03 36.05 -5.99
CA GLU A 836 0.39 36.26 -5.71
C GLU A 836 1.04 34.99 -5.10
N ASP A 837 2.32 34.74 -5.44
CA ASP A 837 3.09 33.62 -4.92
C ASP A 837 4.51 34.08 -4.57
N ALA A 838 4.66 34.64 -3.38
CA ALA A 838 5.92 35.20 -2.89
C ALA A 838 7.04 34.16 -2.79
N GLN A 839 6.70 32.90 -2.49
CA GLN A 839 7.67 31.81 -2.45
C GLN A 839 8.23 31.48 -3.83
N LEU A 840 7.36 31.39 -4.85
CA LEU A 840 7.80 31.16 -6.23
C LEU A 840 8.60 32.36 -6.76
N ASP A 841 8.16 33.58 -6.45
CA ASP A 841 8.87 34.81 -6.86
C ASP A 841 10.26 34.89 -6.22
N ALA A 842 10.39 34.56 -4.93
CA ALA A 842 11.68 34.49 -4.25
C ALA A 842 12.62 33.42 -4.84
N ALA A 843 12.08 32.27 -5.27
CA ALA A 843 12.87 31.24 -5.93
C ALA A 843 13.39 31.68 -7.30
N ILE A 844 12.56 32.36 -8.09
CA ILE A 844 12.97 32.93 -9.38
C ILE A 844 14.07 33.97 -9.17
N GLU A 845 13.85 34.94 -8.27
CA GLU A 845 14.82 36.00 -7.98
C GLU A 845 16.16 35.42 -7.48
N TYR A 846 16.09 34.43 -6.58
CA TYR A 846 17.29 33.76 -6.08
C TYR A 846 18.08 33.09 -7.20
N LEU A 847 17.41 32.36 -8.10
CA LEU A 847 18.07 31.68 -9.20
C LEU A 847 18.67 32.67 -10.20
N GLN A 848 17.96 33.73 -10.56
CA GLN A 848 18.49 34.79 -11.43
C GLN A 848 19.80 35.37 -10.87
N GLN A 849 19.80 35.74 -9.58
CA GLN A 849 21.00 36.24 -8.92
C GLN A 849 22.14 35.21 -8.89
N ARG A 850 21.82 33.92 -8.66
CA ARG A 850 22.83 32.85 -8.62
C ARG A 850 23.42 32.56 -10.00
N ILE A 851 22.60 32.57 -11.04
CA ILE A 851 23.04 32.40 -12.43
C ILE A 851 23.99 33.53 -12.82
N GLU A 852 23.65 34.79 -12.50
CA GLU A 852 24.54 35.94 -12.75
C GLU A 852 25.87 35.85 -11.99
N GLN A 853 25.82 35.48 -10.70
CA GLN A 853 27.01 35.39 -9.86
C GLN A 853 27.90 34.19 -10.20
N ARG A 854 27.30 33.09 -10.67
CA ARG A 854 27.99 31.81 -10.95
C ARG A 854 27.41 31.19 -12.22
N PRO A 855 27.69 31.75 -13.40
CA PRO A 855 27.14 31.24 -14.65
C PRO A 855 27.63 29.82 -14.95
N VAL A 856 26.75 29.00 -15.53
CA VAL A 856 27.08 27.64 -15.94
C VAL A 856 28.07 27.72 -17.11
N LYS A 857 29.31 27.29 -16.88
CA LYS A 857 30.35 27.38 -17.91
C LYS A 857 30.02 26.45 -19.09
N PRO A 858 30.14 26.89 -20.35
CA PRO A 858 30.01 26.01 -21.49
C PRO A 858 31.11 24.94 -21.45
N LEU A 859 30.78 23.74 -21.94
CA LEU A 859 31.77 22.68 -22.11
C LEU A 859 32.46 22.89 -23.46
N THR A 860 33.69 23.41 -23.46
CA THR A 860 34.43 23.68 -24.68
C THR A 860 35.74 22.93 -24.66
N PRO A 861 36.04 22.09 -25.67
CA PRO A 861 37.32 21.41 -25.74
C PRO A 861 38.44 22.44 -25.94
N LYS A 862 39.58 22.24 -25.27
CA LYS A 862 40.82 22.96 -25.58
C LYS A 862 41.37 22.51 -26.94
N ALA A 863 42.34 23.26 -27.47
CA ALA A 863 43.09 22.81 -28.64
C ALA A 863 43.76 21.46 -28.36
N TYR A 864 43.80 20.58 -29.36
CA TYR A 864 44.51 19.31 -29.24
C TYR A 864 46.01 19.56 -29.02
N PRO A 865 46.66 18.78 -28.14
CA PRO A 865 48.11 18.85 -27.97
C PRO A 865 48.83 18.48 -29.28
N GLY A 866 50.10 18.84 -29.39
CA GLY A 866 50.91 18.47 -30.56
C GLY A 866 51.05 16.94 -30.68
N VAL A 867 51.37 16.43 -31.87
CA VAL A 867 51.48 14.98 -32.12
C VAL A 867 52.52 14.24 -31.24
N THR A 868 53.40 14.98 -30.58
CA THR A 868 54.44 14.47 -29.67
C THR A 868 54.06 14.57 -28.19
N GLU A 869 52.93 15.20 -27.86
CA GLU A 869 52.45 15.44 -26.50
C GLU A 869 51.28 14.50 -26.18
N PRO A 870 51.32 13.77 -25.05
CA PRO A 870 50.19 12.95 -24.62
C PRO A 870 49.03 13.82 -24.09
N ALA A 871 47.88 13.20 -23.81
CA ALA A 871 46.79 13.87 -23.11
C ALA A 871 47.14 14.14 -21.63
N ASP A 872 46.53 15.17 -21.05
CA ASP A 872 46.62 15.47 -19.61
C ASP A 872 45.95 14.36 -18.76
N ASP A 873 46.39 14.22 -17.51
CA ASP A 873 45.79 13.30 -16.52
C ASP A 873 44.50 13.91 -15.90
N ILE A 874 43.73 13.11 -15.16
CA ILE A 874 42.57 13.56 -14.39
C ILE A 874 43.03 14.12 -13.04
N GLU A 875 42.82 15.42 -12.82
CA GLU A 875 43.08 16.08 -11.55
C GLU A 875 41.81 16.05 -10.64
N PRO A 876 41.96 15.82 -9.32
CA PRO A 876 40.85 15.69 -8.37
C PRO A 876 40.09 16.98 -8.08
#